data_AF-A0A537AIP6-F1
#
_entry.id   AF-A0A537AIP6-F1
#
_cell.length_a   1.000
_cell.length_b   1.000
_cell.length_c   1.000
_cell.angle_alpha   90.00
_cell.angle_beta   90.00
_cell.angle_gamma   90.00
#
_symmetry.space_group_name_H-M   'P 1'
#
loop_
_entity.id
_entity.type
_entity.pdbx_description
1 polymer ?
#
loop_
_entity_poly.entity_id
_entity_poly.type
_entity_poly.pdbx_seq_one_letter_code
_entity_poly.pdbx_strand_id
1 'polypeptide(L)'
;MATSFFEQQHEARRTSQRLIWLFVAAVIAIVVAVNAALGIMYLYVFAPHGAWARYGMDALPPYFISTTTAVVLLMIVGGSVLQILELREGGEAVARMVGARPVDPSTRDQLERRLLNVVEEMALASGIPTPRVYVLERQDTINAFAAGLHPRDAVVTVTHGALTRLTRDELQGVIGHEFSHILNGDMTLNIQLIGLLQGLLLLALFGRFLADMDRVRDSSDSRERGNVLFLAGLAIVVIGYIGVFFGRLIKAGVSRQRESLADASSLQFTRNNEGIGRALRKIGGLGAGTGGQIDHPHAESLSHMFLAPVRLNFADGWLATHPPLEERIRRIYGRPMDFLPAPELVVSAEPAGGPQAAELPPLPFTTQPVAAAAAASSGSTAAPAASPVTGLAAAAAAMPAAIGRPQATSRPFVEQLLERVESLGLRAALSDTTGAQVLVLGLLIEQEQAIAARQEAIVAEAFGPDASKQVEAIRDAAAKMPPGWRLPLVDLAMPALRKLPAAARDRLLTLARRLIAADARVTLPEFLLYTVLEARLGAGTQPARAGRYVPLRDLAAEVRLVLSLLAAVRMPEAPARAYQAGAALLEGIEAEPVGREALGLDKVSAAFHRLNLLAPLVKPQFIKACVAVAFVDGSTNWRAASCLRTLCAALDCPLPPQVDAEAQGEGGAP
;
A
#
# COMPACT_ATOMS: atom_id res chain seq x y z
N MET A 1 16.28 -14.21 -7.49
CA MET A 1 16.30 -14.23 -6.01
C MET A 1 15.36 -13.12 -5.55
N ALA A 2 14.18 -13.45 -5.01
CA ALA A 2 13.22 -12.45 -4.56
C ALA A 2 13.42 -12.22 -3.06
N THR A 3 13.68 -10.97 -2.68
CA THR A 3 13.87 -10.52 -1.30
C THR A 3 12.53 -10.48 -0.56
N SER A 4 12.50 -10.82 0.73
CA SER A 4 11.29 -10.78 1.56
C SER A 4 10.74 -9.35 1.71
N PHE A 5 9.43 -9.17 1.93
CA PHE A 5 8.77 -7.85 2.18
C PHE A 5 9.55 -6.96 3.17
N PHE A 6 10.17 -7.59 4.17
CA PHE A 6 10.94 -6.90 5.20
C PHE A 6 12.34 -6.50 4.74
N GLU A 7 13.00 -7.30 3.90
CA GLU A 7 14.23 -6.89 3.20
C GLU A 7 13.96 -5.71 2.25
N GLN A 8 12.80 -5.69 1.61
CA GLN A 8 12.35 -4.57 0.78
C GLN A 8 12.15 -3.30 1.63
N GLN A 9 11.55 -3.38 2.82
CA GLN A 9 11.48 -2.24 3.76
C GLN A 9 12.86 -1.75 4.21
N HIS A 10 13.82 -2.66 4.42
CA HIS A 10 15.19 -2.31 4.77
C HIS A 10 15.93 -1.61 3.63
N GLU A 11 15.80 -2.14 2.42
CA GLU A 11 16.39 -1.55 1.22
C GLU A 11 15.79 -0.16 0.95
N ALA A 12 14.48 -0.01 1.12
CA ALA A 12 13.77 1.27 1.02
C ALA A 12 14.27 2.31 2.04
N ARG A 13 14.56 1.90 3.29
CA ARG A 13 15.15 2.80 4.30
C ARG A 13 16.56 3.22 3.96
N ARG A 14 17.41 2.30 3.50
CA ARG A 14 18.79 2.62 3.08
C ARG A 14 18.81 3.58 1.89
N THR A 15 17.93 3.38 0.91
CA THR A 15 17.77 4.33 -0.21
C THR A 15 17.25 5.67 0.27
N SER A 16 16.26 5.70 1.17
CA SER A 16 15.75 6.94 1.77
C SER A 16 16.85 7.71 2.52
N GLN A 17 17.70 7.02 3.29
CA GLN A 17 18.84 7.65 3.97
C GLN A 17 19.86 8.22 2.99
N ARG A 18 20.20 7.47 1.93
CA ARG A 18 21.10 7.96 0.88
C ARG A 18 20.55 9.20 0.18
N LEU A 19 19.24 9.21 -0.11
CA LEU A 19 18.55 10.35 -0.70
C LEU A 19 18.62 11.59 0.19
N ILE A 20 18.40 11.43 1.49
CA ILE A 20 18.52 12.53 2.46
C ILE A 20 19.95 13.08 2.46
N TRP A 21 20.97 12.22 2.47
CA TRP A 21 22.37 12.67 2.41
C TRP A 21 22.69 13.41 1.11
N LEU A 22 22.24 12.90 -0.04
CA LEU A 22 22.42 13.56 -1.33
C LEU A 22 21.68 14.91 -1.38
N PHE A 23 20.49 14.99 -0.80
CA PHE A 23 19.74 16.24 -0.68
C PHE A 23 20.48 17.25 0.20
N VAL A 24 20.95 16.84 1.39
CA VAL A 24 21.74 17.72 2.27
C VAL A 24 22.99 18.24 1.56
N ALA A 25 23.71 17.37 0.84
CA ALA A 25 24.87 17.77 0.04
C ALA A 25 24.50 18.77 -1.06
N ALA A 26 23.39 18.55 -1.77
CA ALA A 26 22.88 19.48 -2.79
C ALA A 26 22.50 20.84 -2.19
N VAL A 27 21.81 20.86 -1.04
CA VAL A 27 21.46 22.10 -0.32
C VAL A 27 22.71 22.87 0.09
N ILE A 28 23.74 22.19 0.63
CA ILE A 28 25.01 22.83 0.99
C ILE A 28 25.65 23.47 -0.25
N ALA A 29 25.72 22.75 -1.38
CA ALA A 29 26.28 23.27 -2.62
C ALA A 29 25.52 24.50 -3.15
N ILE A 30 24.18 24.46 -3.09
CA ILE A 30 23.31 25.58 -3.48
C ILE A 30 23.53 26.80 -2.57
N VAL A 31 23.57 26.59 -1.25
CA VAL A 31 23.81 27.66 -0.27
C VAL A 31 25.16 28.33 -0.54
N VAL A 32 26.22 27.55 -0.78
CA VAL A 32 27.54 28.08 -1.13
C VAL A 32 27.48 28.89 -2.43
N ALA A 33 26.83 28.36 -3.47
CA ALA A 33 26.71 29.04 -4.76
C ALA A 33 25.91 30.36 -4.66
N VAL A 34 24.79 30.37 -3.94
CA VAL A 34 23.98 31.60 -3.74
C VAL A 34 24.77 32.64 -2.94
N ASN A 35 25.46 32.23 -1.88
CA ASN A 35 26.32 33.13 -1.11
C ASN A 35 27.43 33.75 -1.97
N ALA A 36 28.08 32.95 -2.82
CA ALA A 36 29.11 33.43 -3.73
C ALA A 36 28.52 34.42 -4.75
N ALA A 37 27.38 34.09 -5.38
CA ALA A 37 26.72 34.96 -6.36
C ALA A 37 26.30 36.31 -5.74
N LEU A 38 25.67 36.29 -4.57
CA LEU A 38 25.25 37.49 -3.85
C LEU A 38 26.44 38.30 -3.32
N GLY A 39 27.50 37.62 -2.87
CA GLY A 39 28.75 38.27 -2.42
C GLY A 39 29.48 38.98 -3.56
N ILE A 40 29.64 38.32 -4.71
CA ILE A 40 30.23 38.92 -5.92
C ILE A 40 29.41 40.14 -6.36
N MET A 41 28.08 40.01 -6.38
CA MET A 41 27.19 41.13 -6.67
C MET A 41 27.38 42.28 -5.67
N TYR A 42 27.39 42.00 -4.37
CA TYR A 42 27.59 43.03 -3.35
C TYR A 42 28.91 43.78 -3.57
N LEU A 43 30.00 43.05 -3.81
CA LEU A 43 31.32 43.63 -4.06
C LEU A 43 31.34 44.48 -5.34
N TYR A 44 30.65 44.06 -6.39
CA TYR A 44 30.56 44.81 -7.64
C TYR A 44 29.80 46.13 -7.49
N VAL A 45 28.77 46.18 -6.63
CA VAL A 45 27.81 47.29 -6.56
C VAL A 45 28.13 48.28 -5.43
N PHE A 46 28.55 47.77 -4.28
CA PHE A 46 28.66 48.55 -3.05
C PHE A 46 30.10 48.70 -2.55
N ALA A 47 31.02 47.82 -2.96
CA ALA A 47 32.39 47.87 -2.47
C ALA A 47 33.29 48.73 -3.38
N PRO A 48 34.29 49.45 -2.80
CA PRO A 48 35.31 50.13 -3.59
C PRO A 48 36.07 49.18 -4.51
N HIS A 49 36.54 49.69 -5.65
CA HIS A 49 37.32 48.88 -6.59
C HIS A 49 38.58 48.33 -5.89
N GLY A 50 38.83 47.03 -6.01
CA GLY A 50 39.94 46.35 -5.34
C GLY A 50 39.73 46.02 -3.85
N ALA A 51 38.55 46.28 -3.28
CA ALA A 51 38.25 45.94 -1.87
C ALA A 51 38.47 44.45 -1.57
N TRP A 52 38.09 43.55 -2.49
CA TRP A 52 38.35 42.11 -2.35
C TRP A 52 39.86 41.79 -2.23
N ALA A 53 40.70 42.39 -3.08
CA ALA A 53 42.14 42.14 -3.05
C ALA A 53 42.81 42.67 -1.77
N ARG A 54 42.21 43.69 -1.13
CA ARG A 54 42.77 44.35 0.06
C ARG A 54 42.24 43.77 1.37
N TYR A 55 40.98 43.36 1.43
CA TYR A 55 40.29 42.95 2.66
C TYR A 55 39.71 41.54 2.60
N GLY A 56 39.71 40.86 1.45
CA GLY A 56 39.16 39.52 1.30
C GLY A 56 37.69 39.45 1.75
N MET A 57 37.37 38.50 2.63
CA MET A 57 36.03 38.32 3.19
C MET A 57 35.56 39.50 4.06
N ASP A 58 36.49 40.28 4.63
CA ASP A 58 36.17 41.46 5.45
C ASP A 58 35.67 42.63 4.59
N ALA A 59 35.71 42.51 3.26
CA ALA A 59 35.06 43.45 2.34
C ALA A 59 33.52 43.33 2.34
N LEU A 60 32.98 42.22 2.87
CA LEU A 60 31.54 42.01 3.03
C LEU A 60 31.08 42.55 4.40
N PRO A 61 29.80 42.99 4.54
CA PRO A 61 29.27 43.41 5.82
C PRO A 61 29.37 42.34 6.89
N PRO A 62 29.52 42.72 8.18
CA PRO A 62 29.39 41.77 9.28
C PRO A 62 28.07 41.00 9.17
N TYR A 63 28.13 39.69 9.41
CA TYR A 63 26.98 38.78 9.32
C TYR A 63 26.36 38.60 7.92
N PHE A 64 26.99 39.10 6.84
CA PHE A 64 26.47 38.94 5.47
C PHE A 64 26.21 37.45 5.15
N ILE A 65 27.25 36.61 5.24
CA ILE A 65 27.15 35.18 4.92
C ILE A 65 26.18 34.44 5.84
N SER A 66 26.14 34.77 7.13
CA SER A 66 25.24 34.10 8.08
C SER A 66 23.78 34.46 7.83
N THR A 67 23.48 35.71 7.48
CA THR A 67 22.10 36.16 7.19
C THR A 67 21.60 35.61 5.87
N THR A 68 22.38 35.69 4.78
CA THR A 68 22.05 35.10 3.48
C THR A 68 21.85 33.60 3.58
N THR A 69 22.74 32.90 4.31
CA THR A 69 22.61 31.46 4.56
C THR A 69 21.33 31.13 5.32
N ALA A 70 21.01 31.88 6.38
CA ALA A 70 19.78 31.67 7.15
C ALA A 70 18.52 31.86 6.29
N VAL A 71 18.49 32.88 5.42
CA VAL A 71 17.36 33.14 4.51
C VAL A 71 17.20 32.04 3.47
N VAL A 72 18.29 31.62 2.82
CA VAL A 72 18.25 30.54 1.80
C VAL A 72 17.82 29.21 2.44
N LEU A 73 18.36 28.87 3.61
CA LEU A 73 17.95 27.68 4.34
C LEU A 73 16.49 27.76 4.78
N LEU A 74 16.03 28.90 5.29
CA LEU A 74 14.63 29.11 5.66
C LEU A 74 13.71 28.91 4.47
N MET A 75 14.08 29.40 3.29
CA MET A 75 13.28 29.19 2.07
C MET A 75 13.24 27.72 1.64
N ILE A 76 14.39 27.05 1.54
CA ILE A 76 14.45 25.67 1.07
C ILE A 76 13.80 24.72 2.08
N VAL A 77 14.20 24.81 3.35
CA VAL A 77 13.68 23.95 4.42
C VAL A 77 12.24 24.31 4.74
N GLY A 78 11.90 25.60 4.85
CA GLY A 78 10.53 26.06 5.08
C GLY A 78 9.60 25.64 3.96
N GLY A 79 9.96 25.86 2.69
CA GLY A 79 9.18 25.40 1.53
C GLY A 79 8.99 23.88 1.52
N SER A 80 10.05 23.12 1.83
CA SER A 80 9.97 21.67 1.94
C SER A 80 9.05 21.20 3.07
N VAL A 81 9.17 21.81 4.25
CA VAL A 81 8.36 21.47 5.42
C VAL A 81 6.90 21.81 5.18
N LEU A 82 6.59 22.99 4.66
CA LEU A 82 5.22 23.40 4.35
C LEU A 82 4.57 22.44 3.34
N GLN A 83 5.28 22.08 2.27
CA GLN A 83 4.77 21.12 1.29
C GLN A 83 4.56 19.74 1.89
N ILE A 84 5.48 19.26 2.74
CA ILE A 84 5.31 17.97 3.42
C ILE A 84 4.11 18.04 4.37
N LEU A 85 3.94 19.12 5.13
CA LEU A 85 2.81 19.32 6.04
C LEU A 85 1.48 19.30 5.29
N GLU A 86 1.39 19.94 4.13
CA GLU A 86 0.21 19.91 3.26
C GLU A 86 -0.10 18.48 2.79
N LEU A 87 0.93 17.71 2.43
CA LEU A 87 0.80 16.31 2.00
C LEU A 87 0.61 15.31 3.16
N ARG A 88 0.63 15.74 4.43
CA ARG A 88 0.43 14.85 5.59
C ARG A 88 -0.99 14.33 5.73
N GLU A 89 -1.96 14.96 5.09
CA GLU A 89 -3.36 14.48 5.07
C GLU A 89 -3.52 13.16 4.29
N GLY A 90 -2.44 12.64 3.67
CA GLY A 90 -2.39 11.32 3.05
C GLY A 90 -2.63 11.37 1.54
N GLY A 91 -3.04 10.24 0.96
CA GLY A 91 -3.22 10.12 -0.50
C GLY A 91 -4.25 11.10 -1.07
N GLU A 92 -5.30 11.41 -0.32
CA GLU A 92 -6.36 12.34 -0.76
C GLU A 92 -5.87 13.78 -0.94
N ALA A 93 -4.86 14.20 -0.17
CA ALA A 93 -4.22 15.50 -0.34
C ALA A 93 -3.59 15.60 -1.72
N VAL A 94 -2.85 14.56 -2.12
CA VAL A 94 -2.20 14.48 -3.42
C VAL A 94 -3.24 14.42 -4.54
N ALA A 95 -4.29 13.62 -4.38
CA ALA A 95 -5.38 13.53 -5.37
C ALA A 95 -6.10 14.87 -5.57
N ARG A 96 -6.40 15.61 -4.49
CA ARG A 96 -6.99 16.96 -4.58
C ARG A 96 -6.01 17.96 -5.18
N MET A 97 -4.73 17.87 -4.85
CA MET A 97 -3.68 18.75 -5.38
C MET A 97 -3.55 18.61 -6.90
N VAL A 98 -3.78 17.42 -7.48
CA VAL A 98 -3.82 17.25 -8.94
C VAL A 98 -5.18 17.59 -9.57
N GLY A 99 -6.18 17.93 -8.76
CA GLY A 99 -7.55 18.20 -9.20
C GLY A 99 -8.34 16.95 -9.61
N ALA A 100 -8.04 15.79 -9.02
CA ALA A 100 -8.77 14.55 -9.29
C ALA A 100 -10.10 14.50 -8.52
N ARG A 101 -11.13 13.93 -9.15
CA ARG A 101 -12.45 13.72 -8.55
C ARG A 101 -12.53 12.31 -7.94
N PRO A 102 -13.10 12.13 -6.73
CA PRO A 102 -13.37 10.81 -6.20
C PRO A 102 -14.43 10.07 -7.03
N VAL A 103 -14.22 8.77 -7.25
CA VAL A 103 -15.20 7.88 -7.90
C VAL A 103 -16.22 7.40 -6.88
N ASP A 104 -17.51 7.52 -7.20
CA ASP A 104 -18.57 6.98 -6.36
C ASP A 104 -18.61 5.44 -6.50
N PRO A 105 -18.50 4.66 -5.42
CA PRO A 105 -18.61 3.21 -5.48
C PRO A 105 -19.95 2.69 -6.03
N SER A 106 -21.00 3.52 -5.97
CA SER A 106 -22.32 3.23 -6.53
C SER A 106 -22.53 3.80 -7.94
N THR A 107 -21.48 4.33 -8.58
CA THR A 107 -21.52 4.90 -9.93
C THR A 107 -22.23 3.98 -10.91
N ARG A 108 -22.96 4.59 -11.86
CA ARG A 108 -23.62 3.86 -12.96
C ARG A 108 -22.78 3.86 -14.23
N ASP A 109 -21.67 4.60 -14.24
CA ASP A 109 -20.73 4.61 -15.35
C ASP A 109 -20.01 3.25 -15.44
N GLN A 110 -20.07 2.64 -16.62
CA GLN A 110 -19.47 1.33 -16.87
C GLN A 110 -17.94 1.37 -16.77
N LEU A 111 -17.30 2.46 -17.19
CA LEU A 111 -15.84 2.61 -17.14
C LEU A 111 -15.35 2.78 -15.71
N GLU A 112 -16.07 3.58 -14.91
CA GLU A 112 -15.75 3.75 -13.48
C GLU A 112 -16.02 2.46 -12.69
N ARG A 113 -17.12 1.74 -12.97
CA ARG A 113 -17.38 0.40 -12.39
C ARG A 113 -16.27 -0.59 -12.73
N ARG A 114 -15.83 -0.62 -13.99
CA ARG A 114 -14.72 -1.47 -14.43
C ARG A 114 -13.44 -1.15 -13.65
N LEU A 115 -13.14 0.13 -13.45
CA LEU A 115 -11.99 0.56 -12.65
C LEU A 115 -12.10 0.10 -11.20
N LEU A 116 -13.26 0.29 -10.56
CA LEU A 116 -13.49 -0.15 -9.17
C LEU A 116 -13.28 -1.66 -9.02
N ASN A 117 -13.85 -2.46 -9.92
CA ASN A 117 -13.68 -3.92 -9.93
C ASN A 117 -12.21 -4.30 -10.08
N VAL A 118 -11.47 -3.66 -11.01
CA VAL A 118 -10.04 -3.91 -11.20
C VAL A 118 -9.23 -3.55 -9.95
N VAL A 119 -9.54 -2.44 -9.29
CA VAL A 119 -8.86 -2.02 -8.06
C VAL A 119 -9.15 -3.00 -6.90
N GLU A 120 -10.38 -3.48 -6.76
CA GLU A 120 -10.75 -4.50 -5.77
C GLU A 120 -10.01 -5.82 -6.03
N GLU A 121 -9.95 -6.27 -7.28
CA GLU A 121 -9.21 -7.48 -7.66
C GLU A 121 -7.71 -7.36 -7.32
N MET A 122 -7.10 -6.20 -7.58
CA MET A 122 -5.69 -5.97 -7.25
C MET A 122 -5.45 -5.85 -5.75
N ALA A 123 -6.40 -5.29 -4.98
CA ALA A 123 -6.35 -5.27 -3.52
C ALA A 123 -6.36 -6.67 -2.93
N LEU A 124 -7.24 -7.54 -3.44
CA LEU A 124 -7.30 -8.94 -3.05
C LEU A 124 -6.01 -9.69 -3.44
N ALA A 125 -5.54 -9.52 -4.68
CA ALA A 125 -4.34 -10.20 -5.18
C ALA A 125 -3.05 -9.81 -4.43
N SER A 126 -2.96 -8.57 -3.97
CA SER A 126 -1.80 -8.05 -3.23
C SER A 126 -1.94 -8.16 -1.71
N GLY A 127 -3.13 -8.50 -1.19
CA GLY A 127 -3.40 -8.64 0.23
C GLY A 127 -3.40 -7.32 1.00
N ILE A 128 -3.65 -6.19 0.34
CA ILE A 128 -3.75 -4.87 0.98
C ILE A 128 -5.22 -4.38 0.97
N PRO A 129 -5.61 -3.47 1.88
CA PRO A 129 -6.95 -2.90 1.86
C PRO A 129 -7.23 -2.14 0.56
N THR A 130 -8.45 -2.23 0.04
CA THR A 130 -8.85 -1.52 -1.18
C THR A 130 -8.67 0.00 -1.02
N PRO A 131 -7.80 0.64 -1.84
CA PRO A 131 -7.58 2.08 -1.81
C PRO A 131 -8.77 2.84 -2.38
N ARG A 132 -8.91 4.12 -2.01
CA ARG A 132 -9.92 4.99 -2.63
C ARG A 132 -9.51 5.31 -4.06
N VAL A 133 -10.50 5.45 -4.95
CA VAL A 133 -10.27 5.62 -6.38
C VAL A 133 -10.66 7.03 -6.82
N TYR A 134 -9.79 7.66 -7.59
CA TYR A 134 -9.94 9.01 -8.11
C TYR A 134 -9.72 9.04 -9.62
N VAL A 135 -10.36 9.99 -10.30
CA VAL A 135 -10.26 10.18 -11.75
C VAL A 135 -9.87 11.62 -12.09
N LEU A 136 -8.89 11.77 -12.97
CA LEU A 136 -8.51 13.03 -13.61
C LEU A 136 -9.25 13.17 -14.94
N GLU A 137 -10.37 13.89 -14.93
CA GLU A 137 -11.29 14.00 -16.08
C GLU A 137 -10.71 14.74 -17.27
N ARG A 138 -9.87 15.76 -17.03
CA ARG A 138 -9.37 16.68 -18.07
C ARG A 138 -8.09 16.18 -18.77
N GLN A 139 -7.77 14.89 -18.69
CA GLN A 139 -6.53 14.33 -19.22
C GLN A 139 -6.78 13.10 -20.09
N ASP A 140 -6.55 13.25 -21.40
CA ASP A 140 -6.72 12.17 -22.40
C ASP A 140 -5.48 11.29 -22.56
N THR A 141 -4.38 11.61 -21.87
CA THR A 141 -3.19 10.76 -21.80
C THR A 141 -3.47 9.54 -20.93
N ILE A 142 -2.76 8.43 -21.18
CA ILE A 142 -2.86 7.23 -20.34
C ILE A 142 -1.94 7.40 -19.14
N ASN A 143 -2.52 7.50 -17.96
CA ASN A 143 -1.78 7.67 -16.72
C ASN A 143 -2.52 7.10 -15.51
N ALA A 144 -1.75 6.69 -14.52
CA ALA A 144 -2.23 6.29 -13.20
C ALA A 144 -1.13 6.55 -12.18
N PHE A 145 -1.51 6.70 -10.92
CA PHE A 145 -0.57 6.79 -9.81
C PHE A 145 -1.21 6.38 -8.48
N ALA A 146 -0.40 5.84 -7.58
CA ALA A 146 -0.75 5.65 -6.18
C ALA A 146 -0.12 6.71 -5.26
N ALA A 147 -0.89 7.18 -4.27
CA ALA A 147 -0.41 8.14 -3.27
C ALA A 147 -0.92 7.78 -1.87
N GLY A 148 -0.11 8.05 -0.84
CA GLY A 148 -0.45 7.75 0.55
C GLY A 148 0.79 7.68 1.43
N LEU A 149 0.61 7.83 2.75
CA LEU A 149 1.70 7.61 3.70
C LEU A 149 1.79 6.14 4.13
N HIS A 150 0.68 5.42 4.12
CA HIS A 150 0.56 4.01 4.48
C HIS A 150 -0.42 3.33 3.50
N PRO A 151 -0.42 1.99 3.41
CA PRO A 151 -1.39 1.26 2.57
C PRO A 151 -2.86 1.51 2.96
N ARG A 152 -3.13 1.95 4.20
CA ARG A 152 -4.49 2.18 4.71
C ARG A 152 -5.13 3.49 4.23
N ASP A 153 -4.30 4.50 3.95
CA ASP A 153 -4.67 5.82 3.43
C ASP A 153 -4.27 5.99 1.96
N ALA A 154 -3.94 4.87 1.29
CA ALA A 154 -3.60 4.85 -0.10
C ALA A 154 -4.81 5.23 -0.97
N VAL A 155 -4.54 6.03 -1.99
CA VAL A 155 -5.46 6.33 -3.08
C VAL A 155 -4.82 5.92 -4.40
N VAL A 156 -5.65 5.49 -5.33
CA VAL A 156 -5.27 5.23 -6.72
C VAL A 156 -5.99 6.24 -7.60
N THR A 157 -5.23 7.02 -8.36
CA THR A 157 -5.76 7.99 -9.30
C THR A 157 -5.46 7.54 -10.71
N VAL A 158 -6.46 7.61 -11.61
CA VAL A 158 -6.29 7.33 -13.04
C VAL A 158 -6.75 8.51 -13.88
N THR A 159 -6.20 8.66 -15.08
CA THR A 159 -6.68 9.67 -16.04
C THR A 159 -7.87 9.18 -16.84
N HIS A 160 -8.64 10.12 -17.38
CA HIS A 160 -9.70 9.82 -18.33
C HIS A 160 -9.19 8.99 -19.52
N GLY A 161 -8.02 9.33 -20.06
CA GLY A 161 -7.38 8.57 -21.13
C GLY A 161 -7.05 7.12 -20.75
N ALA A 162 -6.64 6.85 -19.51
CA ALA A 162 -6.45 5.47 -19.05
C ALA A 162 -7.79 4.71 -18.99
N LEU A 163 -8.86 5.37 -18.56
CA LEU A 163 -10.19 4.77 -18.50
C LEU A 163 -10.78 4.48 -19.88
N THR A 164 -10.60 5.38 -20.84
CA THR A 164 -11.23 5.25 -22.16
C THR A 164 -10.39 4.46 -23.15
N ARG A 165 -9.05 4.43 -23.03
CA ARG A 165 -8.17 3.84 -24.06
C ARG A 165 -7.58 2.48 -23.69
N LEU A 166 -7.58 2.11 -22.39
CA LEU A 166 -7.11 0.80 -21.93
C LEU A 166 -8.23 -0.21 -21.86
N THR A 167 -8.00 -1.41 -22.38
CA THR A 167 -8.88 -2.56 -22.14
C THR A 167 -8.86 -2.93 -20.66
N ARG A 168 -9.79 -3.81 -20.24
CA ARG A 168 -9.85 -4.27 -18.85
C ARG A 168 -8.52 -4.88 -18.39
N ASP A 169 -7.91 -5.74 -19.20
CA ASP A 169 -6.65 -6.41 -18.87
C ASP A 169 -5.45 -5.44 -18.87
N GLU A 170 -5.46 -4.47 -19.79
CA GLU A 170 -4.44 -3.41 -19.84
C GLU A 170 -4.54 -2.50 -18.61
N LEU A 171 -5.76 -2.11 -18.23
CA LEU A 171 -6.03 -1.36 -17.01
C LEU A 171 -5.62 -2.16 -15.78
N GLN A 172 -5.91 -3.46 -15.72
CA GLN A 172 -5.50 -4.35 -14.64
C GLN A 172 -3.97 -4.43 -14.52
N GLY A 173 -3.24 -4.49 -15.64
CA GLY A 173 -1.78 -4.43 -15.65
C GLY A 173 -1.21 -3.13 -15.11
N VAL A 174 -1.82 -1.99 -15.48
CA VAL A 174 -1.44 -0.66 -14.97
C VAL A 174 -1.74 -0.53 -13.47
N ILE A 175 -2.94 -0.92 -13.03
CA ILE A 175 -3.30 -0.87 -11.62
C ILE A 175 -2.45 -1.85 -10.80
N GLY A 176 -2.16 -3.05 -11.32
CA GLY A 176 -1.25 -3.99 -10.68
C GLY A 176 0.16 -3.43 -10.47
N HIS A 177 0.65 -2.61 -11.40
CA HIS A 177 1.90 -1.87 -11.25
C HIS A 177 1.81 -0.85 -10.10
N GLU A 178 0.74 -0.05 -10.04
CA GLU A 178 0.50 0.91 -8.95
C GLU A 178 0.39 0.24 -7.57
N PHE A 179 -0.26 -0.93 -7.49
CA PHE A 179 -0.35 -1.70 -6.26
C PHE A 179 1.02 -2.19 -5.77
N SER A 180 1.98 -2.42 -6.67
CA SER A 180 3.36 -2.71 -6.28
C SER A 180 3.98 -1.53 -5.54
N HIS A 181 3.76 -0.30 -5.98
CA HIS A 181 4.23 0.90 -5.28
C HIS A 181 3.58 1.08 -3.90
N ILE A 182 2.31 0.70 -3.76
CA ILE A 182 1.63 0.70 -2.46
C ILE A 182 2.28 -0.33 -1.52
N LEU A 183 2.45 -1.57 -1.99
CA LEU A 183 2.99 -2.68 -1.21
C LEU A 183 4.45 -2.43 -0.79
N ASN A 184 5.26 -1.88 -1.69
CA ASN A 184 6.68 -1.61 -1.46
C ASN A 184 6.95 -0.31 -0.69
N GLY A 185 5.91 0.47 -0.39
CA GLY A 185 6.01 1.71 0.38
C GLY A 185 6.67 2.87 -0.39
N ASP A 186 6.57 2.86 -1.72
CA ASP A 186 7.15 3.87 -2.61
C ASP A 186 6.46 5.23 -2.42
N MET A 187 5.18 5.21 -2.07
CA MET A 187 4.35 6.40 -1.93
C MET A 187 4.91 7.40 -0.89
N THR A 188 5.36 6.93 0.27
CA THR A 188 5.93 7.79 1.32
C THR A 188 7.20 8.48 0.82
N LEU A 189 8.02 7.72 0.10
CA LEU A 189 9.28 8.19 -0.47
C LEU A 189 9.00 9.23 -1.57
N ASN A 190 7.99 9.00 -2.40
CA ASN A 190 7.52 9.96 -3.41
C ASN A 190 7.02 11.26 -2.78
N ILE A 191 6.22 11.20 -1.70
CA ILE A 191 5.76 12.39 -0.96
C ILE A 191 6.94 13.19 -0.40
N GLN A 192 7.95 12.51 0.18
CA GLN A 192 9.16 13.17 0.66
C GLN A 192 9.90 13.86 -0.48
N LEU A 193 10.08 13.19 -1.61
CA LEU A 193 10.74 13.76 -2.79
C LEU A 193 9.97 14.97 -3.36
N ILE A 194 8.64 14.95 -3.36
CA ILE A 194 7.81 16.12 -3.74
C ILE A 194 8.13 17.31 -2.85
N GLY A 195 8.13 17.08 -1.53
CA GLY A 195 8.43 18.13 -0.56
C GLY A 195 9.83 18.72 -0.76
N LEU A 196 10.84 17.87 -0.86
CA LEU A 196 12.24 18.30 -1.05
C LEU A 196 12.42 19.08 -2.36
N LEU A 197 11.82 18.63 -3.46
CA LEU A 197 11.88 19.31 -4.74
C LEU A 197 11.15 20.66 -4.70
N GLN A 198 10.04 20.77 -3.98
CA GLN A 198 9.31 22.03 -3.82
C GLN A 198 10.17 23.09 -3.11
N GLY A 199 10.94 22.70 -2.09
CA GLY A 199 11.86 23.63 -1.43
C GLY A 199 12.93 24.20 -2.36
N LEU A 200 13.47 23.36 -3.26
CA LEU A 200 14.44 23.78 -4.28
C LEU A 200 13.78 24.65 -5.36
N LEU A 201 12.57 24.29 -5.78
CA LEU A 201 11.79 25.06 -6.75
C LEU A 201 11.45 26.46 -6.24
N LEU A 202 11.11 26.58 -4.95
CA LEU A 202 10.79 27.86 -4.31
C LEU A 202 11.96 28.85 -4.41
N LEU A 203 13.21 28.38 -4.35
CA LEU A 203 14.39 29.21 -4.57
C LEU A 203 14.47 29.72 -6.01
N ALA A 204 14.21 28.86 -7.00
CA ALA A 204 14.20 29.26 -8.41
C ALA A 204 13.08 30.27 -8.71
N LEU A 205 11.89 30.04 -8.15
CA LEU A 205 10.75 30.96 -8.27
C LEU A 205 11.04 32.32 -7.63
N PHE A 206 11.73 32.34 -6.49
CA PHE A 206 12.15 33.60 -5.86
C PHE A 206 13.17 34.36 -6.70
N GLY A 207 14.16 33.68 -7.28
CA GLY A 207 15.08 34.31 -8.23
C GLY A 207 14.34 34.95 -9.40
N ARG A 208 13.29 34.27 -9.92
CA ARG A 208 12.47 34.80 -11.01
C ARG A 208 11.68 36.02 -10.56
N PHE A 209 11.07 35.96 -9.37
CA PHE A 209 10.40 37.11 -8.76
C PHE A 209 11.33 38.33 -8.63
N LEU A 210 12.57 38.13 -8.18
CA LEU A 210 13.57 39.21 -8.11
C LEU A 210 13.92 39.78 -9.49
N ALA A 211 14.07 38.92 -10.51
CA ALA A 211 14.34 39.36 -11.87
C ALA A 211 13.16 40.12 -12.50
N ASP A 212 11.92 39.73 -12.21
CA ASP A 212 10.72 40.36 -12.74
C ASP A 212 10.38 41.68 -12.02
N MET A 213 10.80 41.86 -10.76
CA MET A 213 10.69 43.13 -10.02
C MET A 213 11.40 44.31 -10.73
N ASP A 214 12.43 44.03 -11.52
CA ASP A 214 13.18 45.05 -12.26
C ASP A 214 12.41 45.56 -13.49
N ARG A 215 11.56 44.72 -14.11
CA ARG A 215 10.79 45.07 -15.32
C ARG A 215 9.67 46.09 -15.10
N VAL A 216 9.27 46.32 -13.85
CA VAL A 216 8.15 47.21 -13.48
C VAL A 216 8.64 48.64 -13.14
N ARG A 217 9.96 48.87 -13.05
CA ARG A 217 10.54 50.13 -12.58
C ARG A 217 11.10 50.98 -13.73
N ASP A 218 10.21 51.51 -14.56
CA ASP A 218 10.51 52.29 -15.76
C ASP A 218 10.83 53.78 -15.46
N SER A 219 11.77 54.04 -14.54
CA SER A 219 12.26 55.41 -14.24
C SER A 219 13.70 55.60 -14.72
N SER A 220 13.91 56.62 -15.57
CA SER A 220 15.12 56.85 -16.37
C SER A 220 16.43 57.08 -15.61
N ASP A 221 16.39 57.29 -14.29
CA ASP A 221 17.56 57.71 -13.48
C ASP A 221 18.27 56.56 -12.76
N SER A 222 17.80 55.31 -12.91
CA SER A 222 18.29 54.14 -12.14
C SER A 222 18.64 52.91 -12.99
N ARG A 223 19.09 53.08 -14.24
CA ARG A 223 19.42 51.96 -15.15
C ARG A 223 20.56 51.06 -14.67
N GLU A 224 21.58 51.60 -14.00
CA GLU A 224 22.71 50.79 -13.53
C GLU A 224 22.35 49.89 -12.35
N ARG A 225 21.49 50.35 -11.42
CA ARG A 225 21.06 49.55 -10.26
C ARG A 225 19.97 48.52 -10.61
N GLY A 226 19.14 48.78 -11.63
CA GLY A 226 18.14 47.82 -12.09
C GLY A 226 18.75 46.56 -12.69
N ASN A 227 19.71 46.74 -13.61
CA ASN A 227 20.41 45.64 -14.29
C ASN A 227 21.11 44.67 -13.31
N VAL A 228 21.54 45.18 -12.15
CA VAL A 228 22.16 44.39 -11.08
C VAL A 228 21.15 43.46 -10.40
N LEU A 229 19.95 43.95 -10.06
CA LEU A 229 18.92 43.14 -9.42
C LEU A 229 18.42 42.05 -10.37
N PHE A 230 18.29 42.39 -11.66
CA PHE A 230 18.00 41.43 -12.71
C PHE A 230 19.07 40.34 -12.84
N LEU A 231 20.36 40.71 -12.89
CA LEU A 231 21.46 39.74 -12.96
C LEU A 231 21.50 38.82 -11.73
N ALA A 232 21.23 39.37 -10.54
CA ALA A 232 21.17 38.60 -9.29
C ALA A 232 20.00 37.62 -9.27
N GLY A 233 18.82 38.08 -9.68
CA GLY A 233 17.64 37.24 -9.86
C GLY A 233 17.92 36.11 -10.84
N LEU A 234 18.53 36.43 -11.99
CA LEU A 234 18.92 35.44 -13.01
C LEU A 234 19.93 34.43 -12.47
N ALA A 235 20.93 34.86 -11.70
CA ALA A 235 21.89 33.95 -11.08
C ALA A 235 21.21 32.98 -10.10
N ILE A 236 20.30 33.48 -9.27
CA ILE A 236 19.51 32.64 -8.33
C ILE A 236 18.61 31.68 -9.10
N VAL A 237 17.98 32.11 -10.20
CA VAL A 237 17.18 31.25 -11.09
C VAL A 237 18.04 30.10 -11.60
N VAL A 238 19.22 30.39 -12.15
CA VAL A 238 20.13 29.37 -12.70
C VAL A 238 20.55 28.40 -11.60
N ILE A 239 20.99 28.89 -10.44
CA ILE A 239 21.40 28.04 -9.31
C ILE A 239 20.23 27.19 -8.81
N GLY A 240 19.04 27.78 -8.68
CA GLY A 240 17.82 27.09 -8.25
C GLY A 240 17.44 25.96 -9.22
N TYR A 241 17.42 26.22 -10.53
CA TYR A 241 17.12 25.20 -11.54
C TYR A 241 18.21 24.12 -11.63
N ILE A 242 19.48 24.45 -11.41
CA ILE A 242 20.55 23.45 -11.25
C ILE A 242 20.25 22.55 -10.04
N GLY A 243 19.80 23.12 -8.93
CA GLY A 243 19.35 22.37 -7.77
C GLY A 243 18.20 21.42 -8.09
N VAL A 244 17.16 21.91 -8.77
CA VAL A 244 16.03 21.10 -9.24
C VAL A 244 16.50 19.98 -10.18
N PHE A 245 17.42 20.27 -11.11
CA PHE A 245 18.01 19.30 -12.03
C PHE A 245 18.72 18.16 -11.29
N PHE A 246 19.60 18.47 -10.34
CA PHE A 246 20.28 17.44 -9.55
C PHE A 246 19.30 16.68 -8.65
N GLY A 247 18.29 17.36 -8.09
CA GLY A 247 17.20 16.70 -7.37
C GLY A 247 16.46 15.66 -8.22
N ARG A 248 16.20 15.98 -9.50
CA ARG A 248 15.62 15.04 -10.46
C ARG A 248 16.55 13.87 -10.77
N LEU A 249 17.85 14.12 -10.94
CA LEU A 249 18.82 13.07 -11.24
C LEU A 249 18.93 12.05 -10.08
N ILE A 250 18.99 12.56 -8.85
CA ILE A 250 18.99 11.78 -7.62
C ILE A 250 17.74 10.89 -7.56
N LYS A 251 16.58 11.47 -7.85
CA LYS A 251 15.29 10.76 -7.90
C LYS A 251 15.25 9.69 -8.99
N ALA A 252 15.66 10.02 -10.20
CA ALA A 252 15.66 9.10 -11.34
C ALA A 252 16.54 7.86 -11.06
N GLY A 253 17.68 8.04 -10.38
CA GLY A 253 18.54 6.93 -9.96
C GLY A 253 17.85 5.95 -9.00
N VAL A 254 17.04 6.46 -8.06
CA VAL A 254 16.31 5.60 -7.10
C VAL A 254 15.05 4.98 -7.72
N SER A 255 14.38 5.69 -8.64
CA SER A 255 13.13 5.23 -9.25
C SER A 255 13.33 4.04 -10.19
N ARG A 256 14.37 4.06 -11.05
CA ARG A 256 14.56 3.05 -12.12
C ARG A 256 14.58 1.59 -11.65
N GLN A 257 15.19 1.32 -10.50
CA GLN A 257 15.24 -0.04 -9.96
C GLN A 257 13.85 -0.49 -9.47
N ARG A 258 13.08 0.43 -8.88
CA ARG A 258 11.74 0.17 -8.33
C ARG A 258 10.72 -0.07 -9.44
N GLU A 259 10.81 0.70 -10.53
CA GLU A 259 9.98 0.52 -11.73
C GLU A 259 10.11 -0.89 -12.32
N SER A 260 11.33 -1.43 -12.39
CA SER A 260 11.54 -2.79 -12.89
C SER A 260 10.90 -3.85 -12.00
N LEU A 261 10.91 -3.61 -10.69
CA LEU A 261 10.30 -4.51 -9.72
C LEU A 261 8.78 -4.38 -9.78
N ALA A 262 8.25 -3.17 -9.95
CA ALA A 262 6.83 -2.91 -10.11
C ALA A 262 6.24 -3.59 -11.36
N ASP A 263 6.95 -3.55 -12.50
CA ASP A 263 6.56 -4.30 -13.70
C ASP A 263 6.51 -5.82 -13.45
N ALA A 264 7.51 -6.36 -12.74
CA ALA A 264 7.54 -7.78 -12.39
C ALA A 264 6.42 -8.17 -11.41
N SER A 265 6.12 -7.33 -10.43
CA SER A 265 5.02 -7.54 -9.47
C SER A 265 3.65 -7.45 -10.15
N SER A 266 3.46 -6.50 -11.07
CA SER A 266 2.26 -6.40 -11.91
C SER A 266 2.00 -7.72 -12.66
N LEU A 267 3.03 -8.31 -13.27
CA LEU A 267 2.94 -9.63 -13.91
C LEU A 267 2.59 -10.74 -12.92
N GLN A 268 3.11 -10.68 -11.69
CA GLN A 268 2.81 -11.67 -10.65
C GLN A 268 1.36 -11.58 -10.17
N PHE A 269 0.83 -10.36 -9.99
CA PHE A 269 -0.54 -10.12 -9.54
C PHE A 269 -1.55 -10.48 -10.63
N THR A 270 -1.32 -10.02 -11.85
CA THR A 270 -2.25 -10.21 -12.98
C THR A 270 -2.12 -11.55 -13.67
N ARG A 271 -0.93 -12.18 -13.59
CA ARG A 271 -0.55 -13.37 -14.35
C ARG A 271 -0.71 -13.21 -15.87
N ASN A 272 -0.69 -11.97 -16.35
CA ASN A 272 -0.91 -11.64 -17.75
C ASN A 272 0.14 -10.63 -18.22
N ASN A 273 1.05 -11.06 -19.08
CA ASN A 273 2.07 -10.20 -19.66
C ASN A 273 1.54 -9.23 -20.72
N GLU A 274 0.43 -9.57 -21.38
CA GLU A 274 -0.20 -8.69 -22.35
C GLU A 274 -0.87 -7.48 -21.70
N GLY A 275 -1.29 -7.56 -20.43
CA GLY A 275 -1.91 -6.44 -19.72
C GLY A 275 -0.98 -5.23 -19.62
N ILE A 276 0.07 -5.34 -18.81
CA ILE A 276 1.06 -4.26 -18.64
C ILE A 276 1.86 -4.02 -19.94
N GLY A 277 2.18 -5.08 -20.68
CA GLY A 277 2.95 -4.99 -21.92
C GLY A 277 2.26 -4.16 -23.01
N ARG A 278 0.97 -4.39 -23.28
CA ARG A 278 0.22 -3.61 -24.27
C ARG A 278 -0.10 -2.21 -23.78
N ALA A 279 -0.36 -2.03 -22.48
CA ALA A 279 -0.56 -0.70 -21.90
C ALA A 279 0.67 0.19 -22.13
N LEU A 280 1.89 -0.30 -21.86
CA LEU A 280 3.13 0.43 -22.12
C LEU A 280 3.33 0.74 -23.61
N ARG A 281 2.98 -0.19 -24.49
CA ARG A 281 3.04 0.03 -25.95
C ARG A 281 2.07 1.12 -26.41
N LYS A 282 0.88 1.19 -25.81
CA LYS A 282 -0.13 2.25 -26.06
C LYS A 282 0.31 3.61 -25.51
N ILE A 283 0.91 3.65 -24.33
CA ILE A 283 1.49 4.86 -23.73
C ILE A 283 2.57 5.44 -24.66
N GLY A 284 3.48 4.59 -25.14
CA GLY A 284 4.53 5.02 -26.09
C GLY A 284 3.97 5.51 -27.42
N GLY A 285 2.90 4.90 -27.93
CA GLY A 285 2.20 5.33 -29.15
C GLY A 285 1.51 6.69 -29.02
N LEU A 286 0.91 7.00 -27.86
CA LEU A 286 0.29 8.31 -27.59
C LEU A 286 1.31 9.44 -27.43
N GLY A 287 2.44 9.14 -26.77
CA GLY A 287 3.51 10.10 -26.52
C GLY A 287 4.15 10.67 -27.80
N ALA A 288 4.04 9.98 -28.93
CA ALA A 288 4.51 10.46 -30.23
C ALA A 288 3.56 11.48 -30.90
N GLY A 289 2.28 11.53 -30.51
CA GLY A 289 1.24 12.29 -31.23
C GLY A 289 0.46 13.33 -30.43
N THR A 290 0.50 13.31 -29.10
CA THR A 290 -0.30 14.23 -28.27
C THR A 290 0.56 14.90 -27.20
N GLY A 291 0.72 16.23 -27.33
CA GLY A 291 1.42 17.08 -26.37
C GLY A 291 0.61 17.28 -25.09
N GLY A 292 0.51 16.23 -24.26
CA GLY A 292 -0.11 16.30 -22.94
C GLY A 292 0.77 17.09 -21.96
N GLN A 293 0.73 18.42 -22.01
CA GLN A 293 1.24 19.25 -20.93
C GLN A 293 0.22 19.25 -19.78
N ILE A 294 0.69 18.91 -18.58
CA ILE A 294 -0.06 19.14 -17.36
C ILE A 294 0.10 20.63 -17.04
N ASP A 295 -0.93 21.42 -17.32
CA ASP A 295 -0.97 22.83 -16.92
C ASP A 295 -1.40 22.93 -15.45
N HIS A 296 -0.45 22.71 -14.54
CA HIS A 296 -0.66 22.79 -13.10
C HIS A 296 0.53 23.50 -12.43
N PRO A 297 0.31 24.40 -11.44
CA PRO A 297 1.40 25.09 -10.73
C PRO A 297 2.42 24.13 -10.10
N HIS A 298 1.98 22.92 -9.73
CA HIS A 298 2.82 21.84 -9.19
C HIS A 298 3.16 20.74 -10.20
N ALA A 299 2.83 20.90 -11.50
CA ALA A 299 3.09 19.90 -12.54
C ALA A 299 4.56 19.47 -12.57
N GLU A 300 5.47 20.42 -12.35
CA GLU A 300 6.90 20.19 -12.32
C GLU A 300 7.35 19.30 -11.13
N SER A 301 6.71 19.47 -9.97
CA SER A 301 6.96 18.65 -8.77
C SER A 301 6.24 17.30 -8.85
N LEU A 302 5.12 17.21 -9.57
CA LEU A 302 4.23 16.04 -9.69
C LEU A 302 4.57 15.10 -10.85
N SER A 303 5.40 15.53 -11.82
CA SER A 303 5.68 14.85 -13.09
C SER A 303 6.16 13.39 -13.00
N HIS A 304 6.52 12.93 -11.81
CA HIS A 304 7.11 11.63 -11.51
C HIS A 304 6.12 10.63 -10.88
N MET A 305 4.94 11.10 -10.45
CA MET A 305 3.87 10.20 -10.03
C MET A 305 3.22 9.57 -11.25
N PHE A 306 3.38 10.21 -12.40
CA PHE A 306 2.74 9.90 -13.65
C PHE A 306 3.55 8.84 -14.44
N LEU A 307 2.92 7.71 -14.77
CA LEU A 307 3.41 6.63 -15.65
C LEU A 307 3.94 7.09 -17.01
N ALA A 308 3.43 8.21 -17.53
CA ALA A 308 3.91 8.82 -18.76
C ALA A 308 4.72 10.11 -18.43
N PRO A 309 5.90 10.32 -19.03
CA PRO A 309 6.70 11.51 -18.78
C PRO A 309 5.94 12.76 -19.22
N VAL A 310 5.76 13.73 -18.31
CA VAL A 310 5.32 15.08 -18.66
C VAL A 310 6.44 15.72 -19.47
N ARG A 311 6.24 15.91 -20.77
CA ARG A 311 7.26 16.44 -21.68
C ARG A 311 7.56 17.91 -21.36
N LEU A 312 8.69 18.14 -20.70
CA LEU A 312 9.49 19.35 -20.91
C LEU A 312 10.62 18.95 -21.86
N ASN A 313 10.50 19.32 -23.13
CA ASN A 313 11.53 19.11 -24.14
C ASN A 313 12.88 19.60 -23.61
N PHE A 314 13.85 18.69 -23.38
CA PHE A 314 15.30 18.85 -23.62
C PHE A 314 16.20 17.71 -23.06
N ALA A 315 15.69 16.69 -22.34
CA ALA A 315 16.57 15.63 -21.79
C ALA A 315 15.89 14.27 -21.50
N ASP A 316 15.50 13.54 -22.55
CA ASP A 316 14.71 12.30 -22.45
C ASP A 316 15.45 11.06 -21.90
N GLY A 317 16.78 11.10 -21.75
CA GLY A 317 17.54 9.94 -21.27
C GLY A 317 17.85 9.95 -19.77
N TRP A 318 18.25 11.11 -19.23
CA TRP A 318 18.88 11.22 -17.91
C TRP A 318 17.92 11.76 -16.83
N LEU A 319 16.87 12.48 -17.22
CA LEU A 319 15.87 13.06 -16.32
C LEU A 319 14.55 12.28 -16.26
N ALA A 320 14.40 11.24 -17.08
CA ALA A 320 13.24 10.36 -17.04
C ALA A 320 13.17 9.62 -15.69
N THR A 321 12.04 9.76 -15.00
CA THR A 321 11.73 9.09 -13.73
C THR A 321 11.41 7.62 -13.92
N HIS A 322 11.07 7.21 -15.15
CA HIS A 322 10.89 5.82 -15.56
C HIS A 322 12.03 5.40 -16.49
N PRO A 323 12.45 4.11 -16.47
CA PRO A 323 13.27 3.55 -17.53
C PRO A 323 12.62 3.76 -18.90
N PRO A 324 13.39 3.80 -20.00
CA PRO A 324 12.84 3.90 -21.36
C PRO A 324 11.76 2.84 -21.59
N LEU A 325 10.65 3.24 -22.22
CA LEU A 325 9.50 2.35 -22.43
C LEU A 325 9.90 1.10 -23.22
N GLU A 326 10.77 1.25 -24.21
CA GLU A 326 11.30 0.18 -25.04
C GLU A 326 12.06 -0.85 -24.19
N GLU A 327 12.79 -0.39 -23.17
CA GLU A 327 13.51 -1.28 -22.26
C GLU A 327 12.53 -2.07 -21.37
N ARG A 328 11.50 -1.41 -20.83
CA ARG A 328 10.45 -2.07 -20.03
C ARG A 328 9.70 -3.11 -20.87
N ILE A 329 9.27 -2.72 -22.07
CA ILE A 329 8.60 -3.61 -23.03
C ILE A 329 9.49 -4.81 -23.37
N ARG A 330 10.79 -4.57 -23.63
CA ARG A 330 11.75 -5.65 -23.91
C ARG A 330 11.91 -6.60 -22.73
N ARG A 331 11.90 -6.12 -21.49
CA ARG A 331 11.98 -6.99 -20.30
C ARG A 331 10.72 -7.86 -20.15
N ILE A 332 9.54 -7.32 -20.47
CA ILE A 332 8.26 -8.05 -20.37
C ILE A 332 8.15 -9.13 -21.46
N TYR A 333 8.48 -8.79 -22.71
CA TYR A 333 8.32 -9.69 -23.86
C TYR A 333 9.57 -10.51 -24.21
N GLY A 334 10.73 -10.20 -23.61
CA GLY A 334 12.03 -10.78 -23.98
C GLY A 334 12.58 -10.31 -25.33
N ARG A 335 11.86 -9.43 -26.04
CA ARG A 335 12.23 -8.90 -27.37
C ARG A 335 11.69 -7.47 -27.56
N PRO A 336 12.28 -6.67 -28.46
CA PRO A 336 11.70 -5.38 -28.85
C PRO A 336 10.29 -5.59 -29.44
N MET A 337 9.37 -4.68 -29.13
CA MET A 337 8.00 -4.68 -29.68
C MET A 337 7.62 -3.26 -30.08
N ASP A 338 6.86 -3.12 -31.16
CA ASP A 338 6.42 -1.82 -31.68
C ASP A 338 5.35 -1.17 -30.80
N PHE A 339 5.32 0.16 -30.78
CA PHE A 339 4.24 0.91 -30.13
C PHE A 339 2.89 0.65 -30.78
N LEU A 340 1.83 0.74 -29.98
CA LEU A 340 0.46 0.50 -30.40
C LEU A 340 -0.31 1.82 -30.46
N PRO A 341 -1.23 1.99 -31.43
CA PRO A 341 -2.21 3.05 -31.35
C PRO A 341 -3.12 2.83 -30.14
N ALA A 342 -3.56 3.91 -29.52
CA ALA A 342 -4.47 3.86 -28.37
C ALA A 342 -5.77 4.61 -28.69
N PRO A 343 -6.63 4.07 -29.59
CA PRO A 343 -7.94 4.66 -29.82
C PRO A 343 -8.79 4.56 -28.55
N GLU A 344 -9.74 5.48 -28.41
CA GLU A 344 -10.76 5.35 -27.38
C GLU A 344 -11.60 4.10 -27.65
N LEU A 345 -11.86 3.36 -26.59
CA LEU A 345 -12.73 2.21 -26.62
C LEU A 345 -14.14 2.71 -26.87
N VAL A 346 -14.77 2.17 -27.91
CA VAL A 346 -16.20 2.35 -28.12
C VAL A 346 -16.89 1.56 -27.02
N VAL A 347 -17.33 2.25 -25.97
CA VAL A 347 -18.25 1.70 -24.98
C VAL A 347 -19.59 1.59 -25.69
N SER A 348 -19.81 0.46 -26.37
CA SER A 348 -21.14 0.15 -26.89
C SER A 348 -22.06 0.07 -25.68
N ALA A 349 -23.05 0.95 -25.62
CA ALA A 349 -24.14 0.82 -24.69
C ALA A 349 -24.84 -0.51 -25.00
N GLU A 350 -24.43 -1.58 -24.34
CA GLU A 350 -25.23 -2.80 -24.28
C GLU A 350 -26.62 -2.37 -23.80
N PRO A 351 -27.69 -2.68 -24.56
CA PRO A 351 -29.04 -2.35 -24.13
C PRO A 351 -29.28 -2.99 -22.77
N ALA A 352 -29.95 -2.26 -21.88
CA ALA A 352 -30.36 -2.76 -20.57
C ALA A 352 -31.33 -3.94 -20.74
N GLY A 353 -30.79 -5.12 -20.96
CA GLY A 353 -31.48 -6.38 -21.15
C GLY A 353 -30.43 -7.46 -21.03
N GLY A 354 -30.34 -8.10 -19.85
CA GLY A 354 -29.35 -9.15 -19.61
C GLY A 354 -29.47 -10.28 -20.64
N PRO A 355 -28.38 -11.01 -20.93
CA PRO A 355 -28.45 -12.19 -21.78
C PRO A 355 -29.47 -13.16 -21.19
N GLN A 356 -30.57 -13.41 -21.91
CA GLN A 356 -31.33 -14.64 -21.69
C GLN A 356 -30.34 -15.78 -21.86
N ALA A 357 -30.21 -16.61 -20.83
CA ALA A 357 -29.40 -17.81 -20.85
C ALA A 357 -29.87 -18.68 -22.02
N ALA A 358 -29.14 -18.62 -23.13
CA ALA A 358 -29.24 -19.65 -24.15
C ALA A 358 -28.70 -20.93 -23.51
N GLU A 359 -29.59 -21.91 -23.33
CA GLU A 359 -29.23 -23.26 -22.93
C GLU A 359 -28.09 -23.76 -23.83
N LEU A 360 -26.91 -23.93 -23.22
CA LEU A 360 -25.83 -24.66 -23.87
C LEU A 360 -26.26 -26.12 -24.02
N PRO A 361 -26.08 -26.74 -25.20
CA PRO A 361 -26.39 -28.15 -25.37
C PRO A 361 -25.51 -28.99 -24.44
N PRO A 362 -26.04 -30.07 -23.85
CA PRO A 362 -25.29 -30.91 -22.91
C PRO A 362 -24.09 -31.56 -23.60
N LEU A 363 -22.91 -31.41 -23.00
CA LEU A 363 -21.69 -32.08 -23.42
C LEU A 363 -21.79 -33.59 -23.10
N PRO A 364 -21.44 -34.50 -24.04
CA PRO A 364 -21.47 -35.92 -23.79
C PRO A 364 -20.25 -36.35 -22.96
N PHE A 365 -20.46 -36.69 -21.69
CA PHE A 365 -19.45 -37.35 -20.87
C PHE A 365 -19.58 -38.87 -20.98
N THR A 366 -18.67 -39.52 -21.71
CA THR A 366 -18.41 -40.96 -21.60
C THR A 366 -17.35 -41.21 -20.53
N THR A 367 -17.72 -41.95 -19.48
CA THR A 367 -16.80 -42.42 -18.45
C THR A 367 -15.99 -43.61 -18.97
N GLN A 368 -14.67 -43.47 -19.09
CA GLN A 368 -13.77 -44.62 -19.16
C GLN A 368 -13.18 -44.91 -17.76
N PRO A 369 -13.13 -46.19 -17.33
CA PRO A 369 -12.52 -46.57 -16.08
C PRO A 369 -10.99 -46.69 -16.24
N VAL A 370 -10.23 -46.06 -15.33
CA VAL A 370 -8.78 -46.25 -15.25
C VAL A 370 -8.51 -47.37 -14.25
N ALA A 371 -8.07 -48.52 -14.76
CA ALA A 371 -7.48 -49.60 -13.98
C ALA A 371 -5.97 -49.69 -14.25
N ALA A 372 -5.23 -49.75 -13.14
CA ALA A 372 -3.94 -50.40 -12.91
C ALA A 372 -2.72 -50.06 -13.79
N ALA A 373 -1.72 -49.45 -13.15
CA ALA A 373 -0.31 -49.80 -13.36
C ALA A 373 0.48 -49.57 -12.06
N ALA A 374 0.50 -50.59 -11.21
CA ALA A 374 1.54 -50.79 -10.22
C ALA A 374 2.63 -51.67 -10.86
N ALA A 375 3.89 -51.23 -10.83
CA ALA A 375 5.05 -52.08 -10.52
C ALA A 375 6.39 -51.32 -10.63
N ALA A 376 7.20 -51.55 -9.59
CA ALA A 376 8.66 -51.53 -9.51
C ALA A 376 9.40 -50.18 -9.39
N SER A 377 10.37 -49.99 -8.50
CA SER A 377 10.82 -50.72 -7.30
C SER A 377 11.96 -49.91 -6.66
N SER A 378 11.89 -49.78 -5.33
CA SER A 378 12.99 -49.90 -4.35
C SER A 378 14.30 -49.11 -4.52
N GLY A 379 14.60 -48.29 -3.51
CA GLY A 379 15.93 -47.75 -3.24
C GLY A 379 15.98 -47.02 -1.90
N SER A 380 15.89 -47.77 -0.80
CA SER A 380 16.11 -47.27 0.56
C SER A 380 17.61 -47.24 0.85
N THR A 381 18.14 -46.07 1.18
CA THR A 381 19.32 -45.95 2.05
C THR A 381 19.00 -44.95 3.16
N ALA A 382 18.85 -45.49 4.37
CA ALA A 382 18.75 -44.74 5.59
C ALA A 382 20.10 -44.09 5.95
N ALA A 383 20.06 -42.85 6.42
CA ALA A 383 21.14 -42.14 7.09
C ALA A 383 20.54 -41.26 8.20
N PRO A 384 21.32 -40.92 9.24
CA PRO A 384 20.93 -41.12 10.64
C PRO A 384 20.04 -40.01 11.21
N ALA A 385 19.32 -40.37 12.27
CA ALA A 385 18.50 -39.49 13.10
C ALA A 385 19.33 -38.32 13.66
N ALA A 386 19.16 -37.14 13.06
CA ALA A 386 19.47 -35.87 13.70
C ALA A 386 18.30 -35.48 14.61
N SER A 387 18.62 -34.97 15.80
CA SER A 387 17.66 -34.61 16.85
C SER A 387 16.45 -33.82 16.32
N PRO A 388 15.22 -34.06 16.83
CA PRO A 388 13.98 -33.47 16.29
C PRO A 388 13.92 -31.92 16.35
N VAL A 389 14.88 -31.28 17.02
CA VAL A 389 15.01 -29.82 17.13
C VAL A 389 15.75 -29.21 15.93
N THR A 390 16.69 -29.92 15.29
CA THR A 390 17.46 -29.38 14.14
C THR A 390 16.73 -29.52 12.81
N GLY A 391 15.85 -30.53 12.66
CA GLY A 391 14.99 -30.68 11.48
C GLY A 391 13.91 -29.60 11.38
N LEU A 392 13.35 -29.16 12.52
CA LEU A 392 12.37 -28.08 12.59
C LEU A 392 12.98 -26.71 12.25
N ALA A 393 14.21 -26.45 12.70
CA ALA A 393 14.95 -25.24 12.38
C ALA A 393 15.32 -25.17 10.88
N ALA A 394 15.63 -26.30 10.23
CA ALA A 394 15.92 -26.36 8.80
C ALA A 394 14.65 -26.16 7.94
N ALA A 395 13.50 -26.71 8.36
CA ALA A 395 12.21 -26.46 7.70
C ALA A 395 11.77 -24.98 7.84
N ALA A 396 11.97 -24.38 9.02
CA ALA A 396 11.72 -22.95 9.25
C ALA A 396 12.74 -22.02 8.54
N ALA A 397 13.98 -22.48 8.34
CA ALA A 397 15.03 -21.76 7.60
C ALA A 397 14.84 -21.80 6.07
N ALA A 398 14.13 -22.80 5.54
CA ALA A 398 13.76 -22.89 4.11
C ALA A 398 12.49 -22.08 3.75
N MET A 399 11.70 -21.67 4.76
CA MET A 399 10.47 -20.88 4.60
C MET A 399 10.59 -19.37 4.22
N PRO A 400 11.74 -18.66 4.32
CA PRO A 400 11.79 -17.22 4.00
C PRO A 400 11.45 -16.89 2.55
N ALA A 401 11.65 -17.83 1.64
CA ALA A 401 11.42 -17.60 0.22
C ALA A 401 9.93 -17.60 -0.14
N ALA A 402 9.05 -18.09 0.73
CA ALA A 402 7.62 -18.21 0.46
C ALA A 402 6.78 -17.06 1.02
N ILE A 403 7.25 -16.30 2.01
CA ILE A 403 6.50 -15.14 2.54
C ILE A 403 6.53 -14.01 1.49
N GLY A 404 5.38 -13.75 0.85
CA GLY A 404 5.24 -12.79 -0.25
C GLY A 404 5.15 -13.41 -1.66
N ARG A 405 5.07 -14.75 -1.79
CA ARG A 405 4.74 -15.41 -3.07
C ARG A 405 3.24 -15.68 -3.14
N PRO A 406 2.41 -14.94 -3.90
CA PRO A 406 1.08 -15.43 -4.23
C PRO A 406 1.25 -16.77 -4.96
N GLN A 407 0.90 -17.88 -4.31
CA GLN A 407 0.93 -19.19 -4.96
C GLN A 407 -0.16 -19.24 -6.03
N ALA A 408 -0.01 -20.16 -6.98
CA ALA A 408 -0.88 -20.36 -8.13
C ALA A 408 -2.39 -20.57 -7.79
N THR A 409 -2.78 -20.64 -6.51
CA THR A 409 -4.07 -21.09 -5.98
C THR A 409 -5.03 -19.99 -5.48
N SER A 410 -4.68 -18.69 -5.48
CA SER A 410 -5.56 -17.64 -4.91
C SER A 410 -6.78 -17.26 -5.76
N ARG A 411 -6.68 -17.37 -7.09
CA ARG A 411 -7.75 -17.01 -8.04
C ARG A 411 -9.03 -17.86 -7.91
N PRO A 412 -8.97 -19.21 -7.81
CA PRO A 412 -10.18 -20.01 -7.64
C PRO A 412 -10.91 -19.69 -6.33
N PHE A 413 -10.20 -19.32 -5.26
CA PHE A 413 -10.84 -18.99 -3.99
C PHE A 413 -11.67 -17.70 -4.06
N VAL A 414 -11.14 -16.64 -4.69
CA VAL A 414 -11.86 -15.37 -4.80
C VAL A 414 -13.08 -15.50 -5.70
N GLU A 415 -12.94 -16.18 -6.84
CA GLU A 415 -14.05 -16.46 -7.74
C GLU A 415 -15.13 -17.30 -7.02
N GLN A 416 -14.73 -18.34 -6.28
CA GLN A 416 -15.64 -19.14 -5.46
C GLN A 416 -16.29 -18.33 -4.32
N LEU A 417 -15.55 -17.43 -3.67
CA LEU A 417 -16.09 -16.59 -2.60
C LEU A 417 -17.14 -15.62 -3.12
N LEU A 418 -16.83 -14.92 -4.21
CA LEU A 418 -17.75 -13.95 -4.82
C LEU A 418 -19.01 -14.65 -5.38
N GLU A 419 -18.85 -15.79 -6.04
CA GLU A 419 -19.98 -16.62 -6.51
C GLU A 419 -20.85 -17.11 -5.35
N ARG A 420 -20.23 -17.49 -4.22
CA ARG A 420 -20.96 -17.92 -3.03
C ARG A 420 -21.67 -16.77 -2.32
N VAL A 421 -21.03 -15.60 -2.24
CA VAL A 421 -21.63 -14.35 -1.71
C VAL A 421 -22.85 -13.95 -2.53
N GLU A 422 -22.78 -14.11 -3.85
CA GLU A 422 -23.87 -13.81 -4.77
C GLU A 422 -25.02 -14.82 -4.63
N SER A 423 -24.73 -16.12 -4.65
CA SER A 423 -25.74 -17.18 -4.50
C SER A 423 -26.46 -17.18 -3.14
N LEU A 424 -25.81 -16.66 -2.09
CA LEU A 424 -26.41 -16.51 -0.76
C LEU A 424 -27.03 -15.12 -0.52
N GLY A 425 -27.06 -14.24 -1.52
CA GLY A 425 -27.70 -12.92 -1.42
C GLY A 425 -26.99 -11.92 -0.51
N LEU A 426 -25.74 -12.19 -0.12
CA LEU A 426 -24.97 -11.33 0.79
C LEU A 426 -24.40 -10.09 0.09
N ARG A 427 -24.41 -10.05 -1.25
CA ARG A 427 -23.85 -8.94 -2.05
C ARG A 427 -24.50 -7.60 -1.75
N ALA A 428 -25.81 -7.58 -1.49
CA ALA A 428 -26.53 -6.36 -1.13
C ALA A 428 -25.99 -5.75 0.17
N ALA A 429 -25.67 -6.59 1.17
CA ALA A 429 -25.14 -6.15 2.45
C ALA A 429 -23.70 -5.58 2.36
N LEU A 430 -22.98 -5.83 1.26
CA LEU A 430 -21.64 -5.28 1.04
C LEU A 430 -21.65 -3.89 0.38
N SER A 431 -22.81 -3.44 -0.12
CA SER A 431 -22.91 -2.28 -1.00
C SER A 431 -23.07 -0.94 -0.27
N ASP A 432 -23.66 -0.95 0.93
CA ASP A 432 -23.95 0.25 1.72
C ASP A 432 -23.41 0.15 3.16
N THR A 433 -23.34 1.29 3.84
CA THR A 433 -22.76 1.35 5.20
C THR A 433 -23.64 0.67 6.24
N THR A 434 -24.95 0.62 6.04
CA THR A 434 -25.89 0.00 6.98
C THR A 434 -25.88 -1.50 6.83
N GLY A 435 -25.99 -2.01 5.60
CA GLY A 435 -25.85 -3.43 5.29
C GLY A 435 -24.51 -4.00 5.77
N ALA A 436 -23.41 -3.25 5.63
CA ALA A 436 -22.10 -3.74 6.07
C ALA A 436 -22.01 -3.88 7.59
N GLN A 437 -22.65 -2.99 8.36
CA GLN A 437 -22.76 -3.11 9.82
C GLN A 437 -23.59 -4.34 10.20
N VAL A 438 -24.74 -4.51 9.56
CA VAL A 438 -25.65 -5.65 9.78
C VAL A 438 -24.97 -6.98 9.43
N LEU A 439 -24.20 -7.03 8.35
CA LEU A 439 -23.40 -8.20 7.97
C LEU A 439 -22.41 -8.59 9.05
N VAL A 440 -21.61 -7.65 9.54
CA VAL A 440 -20.63 -7.90 10.60
C VAL A 440 -21.29 -8.40 11.89
N LEU A 441 -22.42 -7.80 12.28
CA LEU A 441 -23.16 -8.22 13.47
C LEU A 441 -23.78 -9.61 13.27
N GLY A 442 -24.29 -9.94 12.08
CA GLY A 442 -24.81 -11.27 11.75
C GLY A 442 -23.74 -12.36 11.74
N LEU A 443 -22.49 -12.03 11.42
CA LEU A 443 -21.36 -12.96 11.52
C LEU A 443 -20.96 -13.25 12.98
N LEU A 444 -21.36 -12.41 13.94
CA LEU A 444 -21.12 -12.54 15.38
C LEU A 444 -22.26 -13.24 16.13
N ILE A 445 -23.44 -13.39 15.52
CA ILE A 445 -24.57 -14.06 16.19
C ILE A 445 -24.32 -15.56 16.26
N GLU A 446 -24.54 -16.13 17.44
CA GLU A 446 -24.40 -17.56 17.70
C GLU A 446 -25.54 -18.40 17.07
N GLN A 447 -25.25 -19.68 16.84
CA GLN A 447 -26.23 -20.59 16.24
C GLN A 447 -27.26 -21.11 17.25
N GLU A 448 -26.95 -21.06 18.55
CA GLU A 448 -27.85 -21.55 19.59
C GLU A 448 -29.04 -20.59 19.77
N GLN A 449 -30.26 -21.08 19.48
CA GLN A 449 -31.49 -20.29 19.42
C GLN A 449 -31.73 -19.41 20.66
N ALA A 450 -31.39 -19.90 21.85
CA ALA A 450 -31.59 -19.20 23.11
C ALA A 450 -30.64 -17.99 23.28
N ILE A 451 -29.43 -18.09 22.75
CA ILE A 451 -28.41 -17.02 22.75
C ILE A 451 -28.69 -16.05 21.60
N ALA A 452 -28.98 -16.59 20.41
CA ALA A 452 -29.29 -15.82 19.22
C ALA A 452 -30.45 -14.84 19.46
N ALA A 453 -31.53 -15.27 20.11
CA ALA A 453 -32.67 -14.39 20.42
C ALA A 453 -32.29 -13.19 21.29
N ARG A 454 -31.34 -13.35 22.23
CA ARG A 454 -30.84 -12.25 23.07
C ARG A 454 -29.95 -11.30 22.26
N GLN A 455 -29.09 -11.85 21.41
CA GLN A 455 -28.21 -11.08 20.53
C GLN A 455 -29.01 -10.29 19.47
N GLU A 456 -30.02 -10.92 18.86
CA GLU A 456 -30.95 -10.29 17.91
C GLU A 456 -31.73 -9.14 18.56
N ALA A 457 -32.15 -9.29 19.82
CA ALA A 457 -32.79 -8.19 20.56
C ALA A 457 -31.87 -6.97 20.74
N ILE A 458 -30.57 -7.18 20.97
CA ILE A 458 -29.58 -6.10 21.06
C ILE A 458 -29.43 -5.39 19.69
N VAL A 459 -29.46 -6.14 18.59
CA VAL A 459 -29.43 -5.56 17.23
C VAL A 459 -30.71 -4.78 16.95
N ALA A 460 -31.87 -5.33 17.31
CA ALA A 460 -33.17 -4.68 17.12
C ALA A 460 -33.27 -3.36 17.90
N GLU A 461 -32.71 -3.30 19.12
CA GLU A 461 -32.62 -2.08 19.92
C GLU A 461 -31.80 -0.99 19.21
N ALA A 462 -30.72 -1.37 18.53
CA ALA A 462 -29.78 -0.44 17.91
C ALA A 462 -30.17 0.03 16.50
N PHE A 463 -30.73 -0.87 15.68
CA PHE A 463 -30.99 -0.64 14.24
C PHE A 463 -32.45 -0.85 13.82
N GLY A 464 -33.33 -1.22 14.75
CA GLY A 464 -34.74 -1.50 14.48
C GLY A 464 -35.04 -2.95 14.10
N PRO A 465 -36.34 -3.33 14.04
CA PRO A 465 -36.77 -4.71 13.84
C PRO A 465 -36.42 -5.27 12.46
N ASP A 466 -36.34 -4.43 11.42
CA ASP A 466 -35.98 -4.87 10.08
C ASP A 466 -34.51 -5.30 9.98
N ALA A 467 -33.61 -4.64 10.72
CA ALA A 467 -32.21 -5.03 10.80
C ALA A 467 -32.05 -6.39 11.49
N SER A 468 -32.85 -6.69 12.51
CA SER A 468 -32.83 -8.00 13.18
C SER A 468 -33.17 -9.15 12.23
N LYS A 469 -34.16 -8.97 11.34
CA LYS A 469 -34.49 -9.97 10.30
C LYS A 469 -33.36 -10.16 9.28
N GLN A 470 -32.68 -9.07 8.92
CA GLN A 470 -31.53 -9.13 8.02
C GLN A 470 -30.34 -9.86 8.67
N VAL A 471 -30.07 -9.57 9.94
CA VAL A 471 -29.04 -10.27 10.72
C VAL A 471 -29.36 -11.77 10.83
N GLU A 472 -30.61 -12.15 11.05
CA GLU A 472 -31.06 -13.55 11.05
C GLU A 472 -30.77 -14.24 9.70
N ALA A 473 -31.17 -13.60 8.59
CA ALA A 473 -30.90 -14.12 7.25
C ALA A 473 -29.39 -14.26 6.95
N ILE A 474 -28.58 -13.31 7.44
CA ILE A 474 -27.12 -13.35 7.30
C ILE A 474 -26.52 -14.47 8.15
N ARG A 475 -26.98 -14.68 9.39
CA ARG A 475 -26.54 -15.79 10.25
C ARG A 475 -26.80 -17.12 9.55
N ASP A 476 -28.00 -17.30 9.01
CA ASP A 476 -28.40 -18.54 8.33
C ASP A 476 -27.62 -18.77 7.02
N ALA A 477 -27.30 -17.70 6.29
CA ALA A 477 -26.43 -17.74 5.13
C ALA A 477 -24.99 -18.10 5.52
N ALA A 478 -24.46 -17.50 6.58
CA ALA A 478 -23.12 -17.76 7.10
C ALA A 478 -22.98 -19.19 7.65
N ALA A 479 -24.05 -19.77 8.21
CA ALA A 479 -24.09 -21.17 8.64
C ALA A 479 -23.83 -22.17 7.51
N LYS A 480 -24.19 -21.79 6.26
CA LYS A 480 -24.01 -22.60 5.05
C LYS A 480 -22.62 -22.46 4.42
N MET A 481 -21.73 -21.71 5.07
CA MET A 481 -20.35 -21.49 4.63
C MET A 481 -19.36 -22.18 5.56
N PRO A 482 -18.16 -22.54 5.07
CA PRO A 482 -17.09 -23.03 5.93
C PRO A 482 -16.71 -21.99 7.00
N PRO A 483 -16.39 -22.41 8.25
CA PRO A 483 -16.08 -21.50 9.36
C PRO A 483 -14.98 -20.47 9.08
N GLY A 484 -14.01 -20.82 8.20
CA GLY A 484 -12.89 -19.96 7.81
C GLY A 484 -13.26 -18.78 6.90
N TRP A 485 -14.51 -18.67 6.43
CA TRP A 485 -14.94 -17.65 5.46
C TRP A 485 -15.42 -16.35 6.12
N ARG A 486 -15.65 -16.35 7.43
CA ARG A 486 -16.12 -15.16 8.18
C ARG A 486 -15.19 -13.96 8.04
N LEU A 487 -13.87 -14.17 8.14
CA LEU A 487 -12.89 -13.09 8.02
C LEU A 487 -12.81 -12.50 6.60
N PRO A 488 -12.71 -13.31 5.52
CA PRO A 488 -12.83 -12.81 4.15
C PRO A 488 -14.09 -11.97 3.88
N LEU A 489 -15.25 -12.36 4.44
CA LEU A 489 -16.48 -11.57 4.31
C LEU A 489 -16.37 -10.21 4.99
N VAL A 490 -15.71 -10.12 6.14
CA VAL A 490 -15.44 -8.83 6.79
C VAL A 490 -14.49 -7.99 5.94
N ASP A 491 -13.44 -8.58 5.36
CA ASP A 491 -12.52 -7.87 4.47
C ASP A 491 -13.25 -7.27 3.25
N LEU A 492 -14.22 -8.00 2.68
CA LEU A 492 -15.09 -7.49 1.61
C LEU A 492 -16.02 -6.34 2.09
N ALA A 493 -16.42 -6.34 3.36
CA ALA A 493 -17.28 -5.30 3.94
C ALA A 493 -16.50 -4.03 4.35
N MET A 494 -15.18 -4.14 4.49
CA MET A 494 -14.33 -3.04 4.99
C MET A 494 -14.43 -1.73 4.19
N PRO A 495 -14.51 -1.71 2.84
CA PRO A 495 -14.66 -0.48 2.07
C PRO A 495 -15.90 0.34 2.47
N ALA A 496 -17.03 -0.35 2.76
CA ALA A 496 -18.25 0.28 3.25
C ALA A 496 -18.10 0.74 4.71
N LEU A 497 -17.60 -0.13 5.59
CA LEU A 497 -17.43 0.17 7.02
C LEU A 497 -16.48 1.36 7.29
N ARG A 498 -15.46 1.55 6.45
CA ARG A 498 -14.52 2.67 6.58
C ARG A 498 -15.14 4.04 6.26
N LYS A 499 -16.27 4.09 5.55
CA LYS A 499 -17.00 5.33 5.27
C LYS A 499 -17.75 5.86 6.51
N LEU A 500 -17.93 5.02 7.53
CA LEU A 500 -18.62 5.41 8.75
C LEU A 500 -17.89 6.55 9.47
N PRO A 501 -18.61 7.56 9.99
CA PRO A 501 -18.07 8.54 10.92
C PRO A 501 -17.43 7.85 12.13
N ALA A 502 -16.41 8.47 12.74
CA ALA A 502 -15.71 7.90 13.90
C ALA A 502 -16.68 7.46 15.01
N ALA A 503 -17.65 8.30 15.36
CA ALA A 503 -18.67 7.97 16.37
C ALA A 503 -19.59 6.81 15.97
N ALA A 504 -19.74 6.51 14.68
CA ALA A 504 -20.51 5.35 14.21
C ALA A 504 -19.66 4.07 14.27
N ARG A 505 -18.34 4.16 13.97
CA ARG A 505 -17.41 3.03 14.15
C ARG A 505 -17.29 2.62 15.61
N ASP A 506 -17.17 3.57 16.52
CA ASP A 506 -17.09 3.30 17.97
C ASP A 506 -18.39 2.65 18.48
N ARG A 507 -19.55 3.10 17.97
CA ARG A 507 -20.85 2.47 18.24
C ARG A 507 -20.90 1.03 17.76
N LEU A 508 -20.45 0.75 16.53
CA LEU A 508 -20.41 -0.60 15.98
C LEU A 508 -19.53 -1.53 16.82
N LEU A 509 -18.33 -1.09 17.20
CA LEU A 509 -17.42 -1.86 18.06
C LEU A 509 -18.02 -2.11 19.45
N THR A 510 -18.69 -1.11 20.03
CA THR A 510 -19.39 -1.26 21.31
C THR A 510 -20.53 -2.28 21.22
N LEU A 511 -21.30 -2.26 20.13
CA LEU A 511 -22.38 -3.22 19.88
C LEU A 511 -21.84 -4.64 19.66
N ALA A 512 -20.78 -4.79 18.86
CA ALA A 512 -20.11 -6.07 18.66
C ALA A 512 -19.62 -6.67 19.98
N ARG A 513 -19.02 -5.84 20.86
CA ARG A 513 -18.60 -6.29 22.21
C ARG A 513 -19.80 -6.69 23.09
N ARG A 514 -20.92 -5.96 23.02
CA ARG A 514 -22.16 -6.31 23.74
C ARG A 514 -22.74 -7.64 23.27
N LEU A 515 -22.71 -7.92 21.96
CA LEU A 515 -23.20 -9.19 21.39
C LEU A 515 -22.36 -10.37 21.89
N ILE A 516 -21.04 -10.25 21.84
CA ILE A 516 -20.12 -11.29 22.33
C ILE A 516 -20.27 -11.50 23.83
N ALA A 517 -20.57 -10.45 24.60
CA ALA A 517 -20.77 -10.58 26.05
C ALA A 517 -22.14 -11.15 26.45
N ALA A 518 -23.07 -11.35 25.50
CA ALA A 518 -24.47 -11.66 25.80
C ALA A 518 -24.70 -13.04 26.42
N ASP A 519 -23.81 -14.00 26.15
CA ASP A 519 -23.85 -15.38 26.67
C ASP A 519 -22.84 -15.63 27.81
N ALA A 520 -22.13 -14.58 28.23
CA ALA A 520 -21.04 -14.63 29.22
C ALA A 520 -19.91 -15.62 28.86
N ARG A 521 -19.78 -15.98 27.58
CA ARG A 521 -18.69 -16.80 27.04
C ARG A 521 -18.08 -16.05 25.86
N VAL A 522 -16.83 -16.37 25.53
CA VAL A 522 -16.18 -15.79 24.35
C VAL A 522 -15.59 -16.94 23.57
N THR A 523 -16.15 -17.19 22.39
CA THR A 523 -15.62 -18.21 21.49
C THR A 523 -14.42 -17.67 20.71
N LEU A 524 -13.56 -18.58 20.24
CA LEU A 524 -12.41 -18.20 19.42
C LEU A 524 -12.83 -17.45 18.12
N PRO A 525 -13.87 -17.87 17.37
CA PRO A 525 -14.33 -17.12 16.20
C PRO A 525 -14.76 -15.68 16.52
N GLU A 526 -15.53 -15.48 17.60
CA GLU A 526 -15.96 -14.15 18.06
C GLU A 526 -14.76 -13.27 18.44
N PHE A 527 -13.81 -13.85 19.19
CA PHE A 527 -12.57 -13.20 19.57
C PHE A 527 -11.78 -12.72 18.35
N LEU A 528 -11.57 -13.60 17.37
CA LEU A 528 -10.80 -13.29 16.17
C LEU A 528 -11.49 -12.22 15.32
N LEU A 529 -12.81 -12.35 15.13
CA LEU A 529 -13.60 -11.42 14.33
C LEU A 529 -13.60 -10.01 14.96
N TYR A 530 -13.85 -9.91 16.26
CA TYR A 530 -13.79 -8.64 16.99
C TYR A 530 -12.40 -8.00 16.92
N THR A 531 -11.34 -8.79 17.12
CA THR A 531 -9.96 -8.28 17.06
C THR A 531 -9.64 -7.68 15.69
N VAL A 532 -10.07 -8.32 14.60
CA VAL A 532 -9.90 -7.76 13.25
C VAL A 532 -10.71 -6.47 13.09
N LEU A 533 -11.97 -6.46 13.52
CA LEU A 533 -12.82 -5.25 13.43
C LEU A 533 -12.23 -4.08 14.21
N GLU A 534 -11.80 -4.30 15.45
CA GLU A 534 -11.18 -3.31 16.31
C GLU A 534 -9.87 -2.78 15.71
N ALA A 535 -9.01 -3.67 15.20
CA ALA A 535 -7.78 -3.28 14.52
C ALA A 535 -8.03 -2.42 13.26
N ARG A 536 -9.12 -2.69 12.53
CA ARG A 536 -9.43 -2.02 11.27
C ARG A 536 -10.29 -0.75 11.41
N LEU A 537 -11.11 -0.64 12.46
CA LEU A 537 -12.10 0.43 12.65
C LEU A 537 -11.86 1.30 13.89
N GLY A 538 -11.07 0.85 14.87
CA GLY A 538 -10.91 1.50 16.17
C GLY A 538 -10.22 2.86 16.13
N ALA A 539 -10.43 3.69 17.16
CA ALA A 539 -9.85 5.03 17.29
C ALA A 539 -8.30 5.05 17.37
N GLY A 540 -7.67 3.92 17.73
CA GLY A 540 -6.21 3.70 17.71
C GLY A 540 -5.59 3.54 16.32
N THR A 541 -6.33 3.84 15.25
CA THR A 541 -5.93 3.70 13.84
C THR A 541 -4.88 4.73 13.38
N GLN A 542 -4.48 5.67 14.23
CA GLN A 542 -3.27 6.43 14.00
C GLN A 542 -2.06 5.50 14.18
N PRO A 543 -1.17 5.36 13.18
CA PRO A 543 0.08 4.64 13.37
C PRO A 543 0.78 5.20 14.61
N ALA A 544 1.42 4.33 15.39
CA ALA A 544 2.26 4.78 16.50
C ALA A 544 3.20 5.87 15.96
N ARG A 545 3.04 7.10 16.48
CA ARG A 545 3.86 8.25 16.05
C ARG A 545 5.32 7.81 15.98
N ALA A 546 5.98 8.09 14.86
CA ALA A 546 7.39 7.77 14.66
C ALA A 546 8.20 8.22 15.89
N GLY A 547 8.67 7.26 16.70
CA GLY A 547 9.40 7.55 17.95
C GLY A 547 9.11 6.64 19.15
N ARG A 548 8.11 5.76 19.11
CA ARG A 548 7.75 4.87 20.24
C ARG A 548 7.87 3.37 19.93
N TYR A 549 8.92 2.98 19.20
CA TYR A 549 9.17 1.56 18.95
C TYR A 549 9.74 0.88 20.19
N VAL A 550 9.19 -0.29 20.50
CA VAL A 550 9.60 -1.09 21.66
C VAL A 550 10.35 -2.34 21.17
N PRO A 551 11.52 -2.66 21.73
CA PRO A 551 12.25 -3.88 21.38
C PRO A 551 11.51 -5.14 21.89
N LEU A 552 11.79 -6.30 21.27
CA LEU A 552 11.11 -7.57 21.59
C LEU A 552 11.13 -7.90 23.08
N ARG A 553 12.28 -7.71 23.73
CA ARG A 553 12.49 -8.00 25.16
C ARG A 553 11.50 -7.29 26.09
N ASP A 554 11.09 -6.08 25.74
CA ASP A 554 10.19 -5.26 26.56
C ASP A 554 8.70 -5.62 26.30
N LEU A 555 8.45 -6.47 25.29
CA LEU A 555 7.14 -7.04 24.92
C LEU A 555 7.14 -8.58 25.00
N ALA A 556 8.09 -9.16 25.73
CA ALA A 556 8.27 -10.61 25.80
C ALA A 556 7.02 -11.32 26.36
N ALA A 557 6.34 -10.70 27.33
CA ALA A 557 5.10 -11.22 27.92
C ALA A 557 3.96 -11.29 26.90
N GLU A 558 3.79 -10.24 26.09
CA GLU A 558 2.77 -10.17 25.03
C GLU A 558 3.06 -11.15 23.90
N VAL A 559 4.33 -11.26 23.49
CA VAL A 559 4.78 -12.24 22.49
C VAL A 559 4.48 -13.66 22.98
N ARG A 560 4.85 -13.97 24.22
CA ARG A 560 4.56 -15.27 24.85
C ARG A 560 3.06 -15.54 24.91
N LEU A 561 2.24 -14.56 25.29
CA LEU A 561 0.78 -14.70 25.36
C LEU A 561 0.18 -15.09 24.00
N VAL A 562 0.59 -14.40 22.94
CA VAL A 562 0.05 -14.61 21.59
C VAL A 562 0.54 -15.92 20.97
N LEU A 563 1.81 -16.30 21.16
CA LEU A 563 2.30 -17.61 20.75
C LEU A 563 1.58 -18.74 21.50
N SER A 564 1.27 -18.54 22.79
CA SER A 564 0.53 -19.51 23.59
C SER A 564 -0.91 -19.68 23.11
N LEU A 565 -1.58 -18.58 22.73
CA LEU A 565 -2.90 -18.63 22.12
C LEU A 565 -2.87 -19.45 20.82
N LEU A 566 -1.96 -19.12 19.91
CA LEU A 566 -1.85 -19.80 18.61
C LEU A 566 -1.53 -21.29 18.78
N ALA A 567 -0.69 -21.63 19.76
CA ALA A 567 -0.35 -22.99 20.10
C ALA A 567 -1.54 -23.78 20.68
N ALA A 568 -2.32 -23.17 21.58
CA ALA A 568 -3.54 -23.75 22.15
C ALA A 568 -4.61 -24.02 21.08
N VAL A 569 -4.68 -23.15 20.07
CA VAL A 569 -5.59 -23.33 18.92
C VAL A 569 -5.08 -24.41 17.96
N ARG A 570 -3.77 -24.49 17.74
CA ARG A 570 -3.17 -25.45 16.80
C ARG A 570 -3.15 -26.88 17.34
N MET A 571 -2.77 -27.06 18.60
CA MET A 571 -2.67 -28.36 19.28
C MET A 571 -3.31 -28.28 20.69
N PRO A 572 -4.65 -28.41 20.80
CA PRO A 572 -5.34 -28.28 22.08
C PRO A 572 -4.83 -29.26 23.15
N GLU A 573 -4.53 -30.49 22.75
CA GLU A 573 -4.05 -31.58 23.62
C GLU A 573 -2.56 -31.43 24.01
N ALA A 574 -1.76 -30.73 23.20
CA ALA A 574 -0.32 -30.61 23.40
C ALA A 574 0.22 -29.22 23.02
N PRO A 575 -0.28 -28.13 23.64
CA PRO A 575 0.04 -26.76 23.23
C PRO A 575 1.53 -26.43 23.43
N ALA A 576 2.19 -27.04 24.43
CA ALA A 576 3.60 -26.80 24.70
C ALA A 576 4.50 -27.15 23.49
N ARG A 577 4.16 -28.20 22.73
CA ARG A 577 4.93 -28.63 21.56
C ARG A 577 4.85 -27.60 20.43
N ALA A 578 3.65 -27.14 20.10
CA ALA A 578 3.46 -26.10 19.09
C ALA A 578 4.10 -24.77 19.52
N TYR A 579 3.97 -24.39 20.80
CA TYR A 579 4.58 -23.19 21.36
C TYR A 579 6.11 -23.19 21.22
N GLN A 580 6.75 -24.30 21.57
CA GLN A 580 8.22 -24.46 21.49
C GLN A 580 8.76 -24.25 20.07
N ALA A 581 8.03 -24.67 19.04
CA ALA A 581 8.42 -24.46 17.64
C ALA A 581 8.57 -22.98 17.29
N GLY A 582 7.71 -22.11 17.84
CA GLY A 582 7.81 -20.66 17.68
C GLY A 582 8.79 -20.00 18.64
N ALA A 583 8.76 -20.39 19.92
CA ALA A 583 9.61 -19.81 20.96
C ALA A 583 11.11 -20.00 20.68
N ALA A 584 11.50 -21.14 20.08
CA ALA A 584 12.88 -21.42 19.70
C ALA A 584 13.45 -20.45 18.63
N LEU A 585 12.60 -19.71 17.92
CA LEU A 585 13.00 -18.74 16.91
C LEU A 585 13.20 -17.31 17.46
N LEU A 586 12.90 -17.09 18.75
CA LEU A 586 12.95 -15.78 19.39
C LEU A 586 13.88 -15.79 20.60
N GLU A 587 14.77 -14.80 20.69
CA GLU A 587 15.64 -14.63 21.85
C GLU A 587 14.91 -13.93 23.00
N GLY A 588 15.09 -14.41 24.23
CA GLY A 588 14.55 -13.78 25.45
C GLY A 588 13.06 -14.04 25.70
N ILE A 589 12.47 -15.05 25.05
CA ILE A 589 11.12 -15.53 25.34
C ILE A 589 11.19 -16.77 26.22
N GLU A 590 10.35 -16.84 27.25
CA GLU A 590 10.27 -18.00 28.15
C GLU A 590 9.82 -19.26 27.40
N ALA A 591 10.43 -20.41 27.72
CA ALA A 591 10.23 -21.67 27.01
C ALA A 591 8.88 -22.34 27.27
N GLU A 592 8.20 -21.97 28.36
CA GLU A 592 6.87 -22.51 28.70
C GLU A 592 5.74 -21.62 28.19
N PRO A 593 4.62 -22.20 27.71
CA PRO A 593 3.45 -21.43 27.33
C PRO A 593 2.71 -20.88 28.56
N VAL A 594 1.89 -19.86 28.34
CA VAL A 594 0.95 -19.35 29.33
C VAL A 594 -0.20 -20.35 29.52
N GLY A 595 -0.62 -20.56 30.78
CA GLY A 595 -1.79 -21.39 31.09
C GLY A 595 -3.08 -20.81 30.52
N ARG A 596 -4.06 -21.69 30.20
CA ARG A 596 -5.33 -21.30 29.56
C ARG A 596 -6.09 -20.21 30.33
N GLU A 597 -5.98 -20.17 31.65
CA GLU A 597 -6.62 -19.19 32.53
C GLU A 597 -6.15 -17.75 32.30
N ALA A 598 -4.94 -17.56 31.76
CA ALA A 598 -4.40 -16.24 31.46
C ALA A 598 -4.69 -15.76 30.02
N LEU A 599 -5.30 -16.59 29.17
CA LEU A 599 -5.73 -16.27 27.80
C LEU A 599 -7.10 -15.58 27.77
N GLY A 600 -7.24 -14.44 28.47
CA GLY A 600 -8.48 -13.65 28.49
C GLY A 600 -8.58 -12.65 27.33
N LEU A 601 -9.79 -12.39 26.81
CA LEU A 601 -10.09 -11.46 25.71
C LEU A 601 -9.39 -10.10 25.88
N ASP A 602 -9.57 -9.45 27.03
CA ASP A 602 -9.00 -8.11 27.29
C ASP A 602 -7.46 -8.12 27.29
N LYS A 603 -6.85 -9.19 27.82
CA LYS A 603 -5.38 -9.33 27.88
C LYS A 603 -4.79 -9.57 26.50
N VAL A 604 -5.42 -10.40 25.68
CA VAL A 604 -4.94 -10.68 24.32
C VAL A 604 -5.18 -9.48 23.40
N SER A 605 -6.33 -8.81 23.46
CA SER A 605 -6.55 -7.56 22.69
C SER A 605 -5.53 -6.48 23.08
N ALA A 606 -5.29 -6.28 24.39
CA ALA A 606 -4.23 -5.37 24.86
C ALA A 606 -2.84 -5.77 24.36
N ALA A 607 -2.54 -7.08 24.33
CA ALA A 607 -1.28 -7.58 23.79
C ALA A 607 -1.15 -7.27 22.30
N PHE A 608 -2.18 -7.48 21.48
CA PHE A 608 -2.16 -7.10 20.05
C PHE A 608 -1.89 -5.61 19.84
N HIS A 609 -2.56 -4.74 20.62
CA HIS A 609 -2.31 -3.29 20.55
C HIS A 609 -0.86 -2.92 20.89
N ARG A 610 -0.30 -3.53 21.94
CA ARG A 610 1.10 -3.31 22.34
C ARG A 610 2.08 -3.89 21.33
N LEU A 611 1.79 -5.05 20.75
CA LEU A 611 2.62 -5.67 19.71
C LEU A 611 2.64 -4.84 18.43
N ASN A 612 1.66 -3.98 18.17
CA ASN A 612 1.75 -3.04 17.06
C ASN A 612 2.88 -1.99 17.26
N LEU A 613 3.34 -1.77 18.51
CA LEU A 613 4.49 -0.93 18.84
C LEU A 613 5.84 -1.64 18.63
N LEU A 614 5.84 -2.93 18.28
CA LEU A 614 7.09 -3.66 17.99
C LEU A 614 7.90 -2.92 16.93
N ALA A 615 9.20 -2.85 17.18
CA ALA A 615 10.15 -2.35 16.19
C ALA A 615 9.95 -3.08 14.85
N PRO A 616 9.89 -2.37 13.70
CA PRO A 616 9.58 -2.98 12.41
C PRO A 616 10.53 -4.12 11.99
N LEU A 617 11.77 -4.13 12.50
CA LEU A 617 12.77 -5.17 12.21
C LEU A 617 12.54 -6.47 12.98
N VAL A 618 11.74 -6.40 14.04
CA VAL A 618 11.43 -7.52 14.94
C VAL A 618 10.11 -8.19 14.55
N LYS A 619 9.15 -7.40 14.02
CA LYS A 619 7.88 -7.92 13.47
C LYS A 619 8.07 -9.17 12.57
N PRO A 620 9.02 -9.24 11.61
CA PRO A 620 9.23 -10.45 10.81
C PRO A 620 9.66 -11.68 11.60
N GLN A 621 10.53 -11.52 12.61
CA GLN A 621 10.93 -12.65 13.46
C GLN A 621 9.74 -13.16 14.26
N PHE A 622 8.90 -12.25 14.77
CA PHE A 622 7.67 -12.62 15.47
C PHE A 622 6.65 -13.31 14.56
N ILE A 623 6.43 -12.81 13.34
CA ILE A 623 5.54 -13.48 12.36
C ILE A 623 6.09 -14.87 12.00
N LYS A 624 7.41 -15.02 11.80
CA LYS A 624 8.05 -16.32 11.55
C LYS A 624 7.82 -17.29 12.71
N ALA A 625 7.95 -16.83 13.94
CA ALA A 625 7.62 -17.61 15.12
C ALA A 625 6.16 -18.06 15.10
N CYS A 626 5.23 -17.16 14.78
CA CYS A 626 3.80 -17.49 14.68
C CYS A 626 3.52 -18.52 13.57
N VAL A 627 4.16 -18.39 12.40
CA VAL A 627 4.05 -19.38 11.31
C VAL A 627 4.56 -20.74 11.77
N ALA A 628 5.71 -20.80 12.47
CA ALA A 628 6.25 -22.05 13.00
C ALA A 628 5.31 -22.73 14.01
N VAL A 629 4.61 -21.95 14.86
CA VAL A 629 3.56 -22.48 15.74
C VAL A 629 2.38 -23.00 14.92
N ALA A 630 1.88 -22.23 13.97
CA ALA A 630 0.68 -22.56 13.19
C ALA A 630 0.88 -23.78 12.27
N PHE A 631 2.07 -23.95 11.72
CA PHE A 631 2.43 -25.02 10.78
C PHE A 631 3.34 -26.08 11.43
N VAL A 632 3.22 -26.28 12.74
CA VAL A 632 3.92 -27.38 13.42
C VAL A 632 3.59 -28.70 12.73
N ASP A 633 4.61 -29.53 12.52
CA ASP A 633 4.55 -30.79 11.75
C ASP A 633 4.18 -30.64 10.26
N GLY A 634 4.30 -29.44 9.68
CA GLY A 634 4.14 -29.20 8.24
C GLY A 634 2.71 -29.05 7.73
N SER A 635 1.72 -29.02 8.63
CA SER A 635 0.29 -28.76 8.34
C SER A 635 -0.30 -27.78 9.34
N THR A 636 -1.41 -27.12 8.99
CA THR A 636 -2.18 -26.25 9.87
C THR A 636 -3.66 -26.68 9.95
N ASN A 637 -4.43 -25.99 10.79
CA ASN A 637 -5.89 -26.15 10.86
C ASN A 637 -6.57 -24.80 10.63
N TRP A 638 -7.85 -24.80 10.26
CA TRP A 638 -8.55 -23.56 9.90
C TRP A 638 -8.56 -22.53 11.05
N ARG A 639 -8.56 -22.98 12.32
CA ARG A 639 -8.57 -22.11 13.50
C ARG A 639 -7.22 -21.40 13.66
N ALA A 640 -6.12 -22.13 13.52
CA ALA A 640 -4.76 -21.61 13.60
C ALA A 640 -4.46 -20.70 12.40
N ALA A 641 -4.89 -21.08 11.19
CA ALA A 641 -4.84 -20.23 10.00
C ALA A 641 -5.60 -18.91 10.19
N SER A 642 -6.81 -18.95 10.74
CA SER A 642 -7.62 -17.76 11.02
C SER A 642 -7.02 -16.89 12.13
N CYS A 643 -6.41 -17.50 13.14
CA CYS A 643 -5.68 -16.80 14.18
C CYS A 643 -4.44 -16.08 13.64
N LEU A 644 -3.70 -16.74 12.74
CA LEU A 644 -2.55 -16.15 12.06
C LEU A 644 -2.96 -15.01 11.11
N ARG A 645 -4.08 -15.13 10.39
CA ARG A 645 -4.67 -14.03 9.61
C ARG A 645 -4.97 -12.81 10.47
N THR A 646 -5.62 -13.05 11.61
CA THR A 646 -6.00 -12.00 12.56
C THR A 646 -4.76 -11.28 13.11
N LEU A 647 -3.73 -12.04 13.47
CA LEU A 647 -2.45 -11.51 13.91
C LEU A 647 -1.77 -10.66 12.83
N CYS A 648 -1.72 -11.14 11.59
CA CYS A 648 -1.16 -10.37 10.46
C CYS A 648 -1.95 -9.07 10.21
N ALA A 649 -3.28 -9.15 10.23
CA ALA A 649 -4.16 -8.00 10.07
C ALA A 649 -4.00 -6.96 11.20
N ALA A 650 -3.85 -7.42 12.45
CA ALA A 650 -3.67 -6.55 13.62
C ALA A 650 -2.28 -5.87 13.66
N LEU A 651 -1.26 -6.48 13.06
CA LEU A 651 0.12 -5.98 13.07
C LEU A 651 0.52 -5.19 11.81
N ASP A 652 -0.42 -5.01 10.87
CA ASP A 652 -0.20 -4.43 9.54
C ASP A 652 0.87 -5.19 8.73
N CYS A 653 0.86 -6.52 8.82
CA CYS A 653 1.78 -7.40 8.10
C CYS A 653 1.04 -8.15 6.97
N PRO A 654 1.68 -8.34 5.80
CA PRO A 654 1.09 -9.15 4.74
C PRO A 654 0.90 -10.60 5.20
N LEU A 655 -0.15 -11.25 4.71
CA LEU A 655 -0.46 -12.62 5.06
C LEU A 655 0.57 -13.59 4.43
N PRO A 656 1.08 -14.58 5.18
CA PRO A 656 1.90 -15.64 4.59
C PRO A 656 1.05 -16.48 3.62
N PRO A 657 1.52 -16.75 2.39
CA PRO A 657 0.72 -17.41 1.35
C PRO A 657 0.41 -18.88 1.63
N GLN A 658 1.10 -19.51 2.59
CA GLN A 658 0.76 -20.86 3.04
C GLN A 658 -0.60 -20.91 3.74
N VAL A 659 -1.05 -19.79 4.32
CA VAL A 659 -2.34 -19.68 5.03
C VAL A 659 -3.51 -19.73 4.05
N ASP A 660 -3.30 -19.31 2.79
CA ASP A 660 -4.33 -19.29 1.75
C ASP A 660 -4.63 -20.66 1.16
N ALA A 661 -3.67 -21.59 1.16
CA ALA A 661 -3.85 -22.93 0.60
C ALA A 661 -4.65 -23.87 1.53
N GLU A 662 -4.46 -23.80 2.85
CA GLU A 662 -5.11 -24.74 3.80
C GLU A 662 -6.44 -24.25 4.37
N ALA A 663 -6.78 -22.97 4.20
CA ALA A 663 -8.16 -22.51 4.39
C ALA A 663 -9.15 -23.09 3.35
N GLN A 664 -8.62 -23.78 2.33
CA GLN A 664 -9.35 -24.42 1.23
C GLN A 664 -9.62 -25.92 1.49
N GLY A 665 -9.07 -26.52 2.55
CA GLY A 665 -9.22 -27.94 2.84
C GLY A 665 -10.58 -28.29 3.46
N GLU A 666 -11.32 -29.20 2.81
CA GLU A 666 -12.55 -29.83 3.31
C GLU A 666 -12.39 -30.36 4.74
N GLY A 667 -13.49 -30.33 5.48
CA GLY A 667 -13.56 -30.79 6.85
C GLY A 667 -13.00 -32.20 7.02
N GLY A 668 -11.97 -32.31 7.85
CA GLY A 668 -11.81 -33.51 8.66
C GLY A 668 -13.05 -33.65 9.55
N ALA A 669 -13.86 -34.66 9.26
CA ALA A 669 -14.91 -35.16 10.15
C ALA A 669 -14.29 -35.55 11.52
N PRO A 670 -15.11 -35.67 12.59
CA PRO A 670 -14.75 -35.38 13.99
C PRO A 670 -13.55 -36.14 14.56
#